data_AF-A0A5N6TY13-F1
#
_entry.id   AF-A0A5N6TY13-F1
#
_cell.length_a   1.000
_cell.length_b   1.000
_cell.length_c   1.000
_cell.angle_alpha   90.00
_cell.angle_beta   90.00
_cell.angle_gamma   90.00
#
_symmetry.space_group_name_H-M   'P 1'
#
loop_
_entity.id
_entity.type
_entity.pdbx_description
1 polymer ?
#
loop_
_entity_poly.entity_id
_entity_poly.type
_entity_poly.pdbx_seq_one_letter_code
_entity_poly.pdbx_strand_id
1 'polypeptide(L)'
;MRISLLAWSLLSLASIPTFALSDDIHEQRTNRLVKRADDATEEVDPATLPTTFNGVEVPPLKELTPDNFDETVKDGYWFVKQYSPSCPHCQKIAPTWQTLYEYYYTSDPLSSSSSKPSDTKSLNSFHGFYNFHFASMNCQAYGDLCKKLDVKYFPTFSLYHDGERVEQYTGKKSMQGLSEYVEDKLESIKPGSRPTQGVNLPKPGASSVDTNAEPEAPAAKDKDPEAGVKAGEKHNEQLASEEASSDQSSTPSRPKSKPKGPINPQGLSIPLTAESFQALVTTTKDPWFIKFYAPWCHHCQALAPSWQQMAKEMQNVLNVGEVNCDAEPRLCKDAHVSAFPTMYFFRGGERVEYNGLRGLGDLISYAKKAVDVGLGVQDVDATSFKELEEKEEVIFLYFYDHATTAEDFEALERLTLSLVGHGRLVKTNSAALAERFKISTWPRLLVSRDGRANYYTPIAPKDMRDFRQILNWMRTVWLPIVPELTASNAQEIMDGRFVVLGILSRGRSDEFLQSKRELKNAALEWMDKQVQLFQLERQELRDSKQLRIEEAEDRNDQRALRAAKNMRITIREDDKKPVGFAWVDGDFWERWLRNTYGIDVANGERVVINDQDNRRYWDQSSSGAPILASRTSILETIPLVIANPPKLTPKSTVGTIESVFFITRSFIATHPIISVIILLVTVIAATFLARGRARRAGRGGILGVTSGSNGFFHLDGKEGILNGGATGKVD
;
A
#
# COMPACT_ATOMS: atom_id res chain seq x y z
N MET A 1 51.84 -50.39 34.70
CA MET A 1 52.28 -50.69 33.31
C MET A 1 51.02 -50.78 32.48
N ARG A 2 50.70 -49.74 31.69
CA ARG A 2 51.10 -49.53 30.29
C ARG A 2 50.49 -50.59 29.35
N ILE A 3 49.89 -50.29 28.20
CA ILE A 3 49.37 -49.08 27.53
C ILE A 3 48.83 -49.60 26.17
N SER A 4 47.63 -49.15 25.79
CA SER A 4 47.21 -48.71 24.45
C SER A 4 47.06 -49.65 23.23
N LEU A 5 46.03 -49.29 22.46
CA LEU A 5 45.82 -49.32 21.00
C LEU A 5 44.90 -50.42 20.46
N LEU A 6 43.87 -49.97 19.73
CA LEU A 6 42.85 -50.71 18.95
C LEU A 6 41.47 -50.95 19.59
N ALA A 7 41.00 -49.97 20.35
CA ALA A 7 39.62 -49.51 20.16
C ALA A 7 39.72 -48.07 19.64
N TRP A 8 38.81 -47.65 18.77
CA TRP A 8 38.70 -46.34 18.07
C TRP A 8 38.99 -46.41 16.55
N SER A 9 38.03 -46.99 15.82
CA SER A 9 37.66 -46.56 14.48
C SER A 9 36.13 -46.51 14.44
N LEU A 10 35.55 -45.37 14.06
CA LEU A 10 34.11 -45.03 14.00
C LEU A 10 33.54 -44.19 15.17
N LEU A 11 34.30 -43.20 15.65
CA LEU A 11 33.75 -42.05 16.39
C LEU A 11 34.62 -40.82 16.11
N SER A 12 34.60 -40.36 14.86
CA SER A 12 35.16 -39.06 14.46
C SER A 12 34.14 -38.36 13.57
N LEU A 13 33.06 -37.83 14.16
CA LEU A 13 32.18 -36.80 13.59
C LEU A 13 31.18 -36.35 14.67
N ALA A 14 31.67 -35.94 15.85
CA ALA A 14 30.89 -35.19 16.84
C ALA A 14 31.83 -34.58 17.89
N SER A 15 32.48 -33.47 17.55
CA SER A 15 33.07 -32.57 18.54
C SER A 15 32.34 -31.23 18.50
N ILE A 16 31.67 -30.97 19.61
CA ILE A 16 31.08 -29.71 20.07
C ILE A 16 32.18 -28.63 20.16
N PRO A 17 31.87 -27.36 19.89
CA PRO A 17 32.41 -26.27 20.69
C PRO A 17 31.29 -25.61 21.48
N THR A 18 31.56 -25.50 22.78
CA THR A 18 30.83 -24.73 23.77
C THR A 18 30.82 -23.24 23.43
N PHE A 19 29.67 -22.62 23.66
CA PHE A 19 29.41 -21.20 23.65
C PHE A 19 30.34 -20.42 24.60
N ALA A 20 30.94 -19.36 24.08
CA ALA A 20 31.23 -18.14 24.83
C ALA A 20 30.62 -16.99 24.04
N LEU A 21 29.75 -16.25 24.71
CA LEU A 21 28.90 -15.19 24.18
C LEU A 21 29.72 -13.98 23.73
N SER A 22 29.48 -13.53 22.51
CA SER A 22 29.55 -12.12 22.13
C SER A 22 28.23 -11.81 21.42
N ASP A 23 27.50 -10.84 21.96
CA ASP A 23 26.30 -10.26 21.38
C ASP A 23 26.51 -9.82 19.93
N ASP A 24 25.39 -9.77 19.21
CA ASP A 24 25.17 -9.35 17.82
C ASP A 24 25.03 -10.47 16.78
N ILE A 25 24.11 -10.22 15.85
CA ILE A 25 23.63 -11.02 14.71
C ILE A 25 22.24 -11.62 14.93
N HIS A 26 21.24 -10.74 14.81
CA HIS A 26 19.91 -11.07 14.29
C HIS A 26 19.77 -10.50 12.87
N GLU A 27 20.73 -10.75 11.98
CA GLU A 27 20.67 -10.27 10.60
C GLU A 27 21.51 -11.15 9.67
N GLN A 28 20.96 -12.30 9.24
CA GLN A 28 21.38 -13.05 8.04
C GLN A 28 20.62 -14.39 7.93
N ARG A 29 19.35 -14.35 7.49
CA ARG A 29 18.70 -15.54 6.91
C ARG A 29 17.68 -15.18 5.84
N THR A 30 18.10 -14.36 4.89
CA THR A 30 17.40 -14.08 3.63
C THR A 30 18.41 -13.97 2.47
N ASN A 31 19.41 -14.86 2.41
CA ASN A 31 20.34 -14.92 1.28
C ASN A 31 20.33 -16.30 0.63
N ARG A 32 19.23 -16.60 -0.07
CA ARG A 32 19.22 -17.47 -1.24
C ARG A 32 18.03 -17.05 -2.09
N LEU A 33 18.30 -16.54 -3.30
CA LEU A 33 17.39 -15.84 -4.22
C LEU A 33 17.32 -14.31 -4.07
N VAL A 34 18.46 -13.64 -3.93
CA VAL A 34 18.67 -12.31 -4.54
C VAL A 34 20.00 -12.38 -5.27
N LYS A 35 19.94 -12.43 -6.60
CA LYS A 35 21.12 -12.17 -7.43
C LYS A 35 21.29 -10.65 -7.37
N ARG A 36 22.37 -10.23 -6.72
CA ARG A 36 22.91 -8.88 -6.63
C ARG A 36 22.70 -8.12 -7.96
N ALA A 37 21.89 -7.06 -7.91
CA ALA A 37 21.79 -6.03 -8.94
C ALA A 37 22.42 -4.74 -8.38
N ASP A 38 23.64 -4.86 -7.86
CA ASP A 38 24.53 -3.72 -7.63
C ASP A 38 25.45 -3.71 -8.87
N ASP A 39 25.09 -2.90 -9.86
CA ASP A 39 25.66 -2.68 -11.22
C ASP A 39 24.66 -2.91 -12.37
N ALA A 40 23.40 -2.52 -12.17
CA ALA A 40 22.55 -2.15 -13.28
C ALA A 40 22.53 -0.63 -13.33
N THR A 41 23.35 -0.05 -14.22
CA THR A 41 22.93 1.18 -14.91
C THR A 41 21.47 0.99 -15.30
N GLU A 42 20.58 1.82 -14.75
CA GLU A 42 19.19 1.86 -15.18
C GLU A 42 19.20 2.06 -16.70
N GLU A 43 18.86 1.00 -17.43
CA GLU A 43 18.46 1.12 -18.83
C GLU A 43 17.14 1.91 -18.79
N VAL A 44 17.25 3.23 -18.88
CA VAL A 44 16.13 4.12 -19.16
C VAL A 44 15.49 3.61 -20.43
N ASP A 45 14.22 3.20 -20.38
CA ASP A 45 13.47 2.79 -21.56
C ASP A 45 13.53 3.93 -22.60
N PRO A 46 14.22 3.74 -23.74
CA PRO A 46 14.55 4.82 -24.67
C PRO A 46 13.32 5.45 -25.34
N ALA A 47 12.12 4.89 -25.12
CA ALA A 47 10.84 5.39 -25.65
C ALA A 47 10.25 6.58 -24.85
N THR A 48 10.81 6.91 -23.68
CA THR A 48 10.25 7.96 -22.79
C THR A 48 11.02 9.27 -22.81
N LEU A 49 12.18 9.31 -23.48
CA LEU A 49 13.00 10.50 -23.65
C LEU A 49 12.64 11.22 -24.95
N PRO A 50 12.69 12.57 -24.99
CA PRO A 50 12.60 13.28 -26.26
C PRO A 50 13.78 12.90 -27.15
N THR A 51 13.51 12.65 -28.42
CA THR A 51 14.54 12.33 -29.42
C THR A 51 14.91 13.58 -30.22
N THR A 52 16.08 13.59 -30.86
CA THR A 52 16.49 14.70 -31.72
C THR A 52 16.55 14.22 -33.16
N PHE A 53 15.82 14.88 -34.05
CA PHE A 53 15.81 14.59 -35.48
C PHE A 53 15.98 15.88 -36.27
N ASN A 54 16.93 15.93 -37.22
CA ASN A 54 17.30 17.15 -37.97
C ASN A 54 17.64 18.37 -37.08
N GLY A 55 18.18 18.12 -35.87
CA GLY A 55 18.51 19.19 -34.90
C GLY A 55 17.30 19.78 -34.16
N VAL A 56 16.11 19.21 -34.33
CA VAL A 56 14.87 19.59 -33.63
C VAL A 56 14.54 18.53 -32.57
N GLU A 57 14.14 18.97 -31.37
CA GLU A 57 13.66 18.07 -30.32
C GLU A 57 12.24 17.59 -30.64
N VAL A 58 12.09 16.28 -30.76
CA VAL A 58 10.83 15.58 -31.01
C VAL A 58 10.34 14.98 -29.70
N PRO A 59 9.09 15.26 -29.27
CA PRO A 59 8.54 14.68 -28.05
C PRO A 59 8.36 13.16 -28.22
N PRO A 60 8.28 12.38 -27.12
CA PRO A 60 8.07 10.95 -27.22
C PRO A 60 6.71 10.63 -27.86
N LEU A 61 6.67 9.52 -28.61
CA LEU A 61 5.47 9.07 -29.30
C LEU A 61 4.33 8.84 -28.29
N LYS A 62 3.13 9.37 -28.60
CA LYS A 62 1.98 9.29 -27.70
C LYS A 62 1.52 7.84 -27.54
N GLU A 63 1.44 7.34 -26.31
CA GLU A 63 0.80 6.05 -26.02
C GLU A 63 -0.70 6.20 -25.70
N LEU A 64 -1.54 5.43 -26.42
CA LEU A 64 -2.98 5.35 -26.18
C LEU A 64 -3.31 4.25 -25.18
N THR A 65 -4.12 4.62 -24.19
CA THR A 65 -4.63 3.80 -23.10
C THR A 65 -6.16 3.83 -23.13
N PRO A 66 -6.86 2.88 -22.47
CA PRO A 66 -8.32 2.88 -22.39
C PRO A 66 -8.93 4.20 -21.92
N ASP A 67 -8.23 4.92 -21.05
CA ASP A 67 -8.73 6.15 -20.44
C ASP A 67 -8.55 7.37 -21.37
N ASN A 68 -7.49 7.40 -22.18
CA ASN A 68 -7.20 8.54 -23.06
C ASN A 68 -7.64 8.34 -24.52
N PHE A 69 -7.98 7.11 -24.91
CA PHE A 69 -8.26 6.75 -26.30
C PHE A 69 -9.44 7.56 -26.88
N ASP A 70 -10.58 7.54 -26.18
CA ASP A 70 -11.80 8.23 -26.65
C ASP A 70 -11.65 9.75 -26.63
N GLU A 71 -10.77 10.33 -25.81
CA GLU A 71 -10.54 11.77 -25.76
C GLU A 71 -9.52 12.24 -26.80
N THR A 72 -8.43 11.49 -26.99
CA THR A 72 -7.36 11.85 -27.93
C THR A 72 -7.82 11.74 -29.36
N VAL A 73 -8.55 10.68 -29.71
CA VAL A 73 -8.95 10.38 -31.09
C VAL A 73 -10.10 11.28 -31.58
N LYS A 74 -10.75 12.05 -30.69
CA LYS A 74 -11.88 12.96 -31.01
C LYS A 74 -11.51 14.15 -31.89
N ASP A 75 -10.25 14.58 -31.91
CA ASP A 75 -9.81 15.75 -32.66
C ASP A 75 -8.63 15.37 -33.56
N GLY A 76 -8.83 15.51 -34.87
CA GLY A 76 -7.81 15.32 -35.88
C GLY A 76 -7.67 13.89 -36.39
N TYR A 77 -6.68 13.70 -37.26
CA TYR A 77 -6.35 12.41 -37.85
C TYR A 77 -5.30 11.71 -36.99
N TRP A 78 -5.62 10.52 -36.48
CA TRP A 78 -4.73 9.74 -35.63
C TRP A 78 -4.32 8.45 -36.30
N PHE A 79 -3.03 8.35 -36.65
CA PHE A 79 -2.47 7.11 -37.17
C PHE A 79 -1.85 6.29 -36.03
N VAL A 80 -2.54 5.21 -35.66
CA VAL A 80 -2.27 4.45 -34.44
C VAL A 80 -1.68 3.08 -34.77
N LYS A 81 -0.50 2.78 -34.19
CA LYS A 81 0.11 1.44 -34.21
C LYS A 81 -0.34 0.62 -33.01
N GLN A 82 -1.15 -0.40 -33.25
CA GLN A 82 -1.52 -1.41 -32.25
C GLN A 82 -0.49 -2.55 -32.22
N TYR A 83 0.18 -2.74 -31.08
CA TYR A 83 1.30 -3.68 -30.95
C TYR A 83 1.26 -4.50 -29.66
N SER A 84 2.09 -5.55 -29.62
CA SER A 84 2.39 -6.29 -28.39
C SER A 84 3.91 -6.33 -28.20
N PRO A 85 4.44 -6.02 -27.00
CA PRO A 85 5.88 -6.00 -26.74
C PRO A 85 6.52 -7.39 -26.88
N SER A 86 5.74 -8.47 -26.67
CA SER A 86 6.20 -9.85 -26.88
C SER A 86 6.15 -10.33 -28.35
N CYS A 87 5.64 -9.51 -29.28
CA CYS A 87 5.51 -9.91 -30.69
C CYS A 87 6.79 -9.61 -31.50
N PRO A 88 7.44 -10.62 -32.12
CA PRO A 88 8.65 -10.41 -32.92
C PRO A 88 8.46 -9.48 -34.12
N HIS A 89 7.28 -9.48 -34.75
CA HIS A 89 6.97 -8.57 -35.85
C HIS A 89 6.80 -7.12 -35.38
N CYS A 90 6.31 -6.92 -34.15
CA CYS A 90 6.18 -5.59 -33.54
C CYS A 90 7.54 -5.00 -33.17
N GLN A 91 8.45 -5.82 -32.65
CA GLN A 91 9.81 -5.39 -32.33
C GLN A 91 10.58 -4.96 -33.59
N LYS A 92 10.43 -5.70 -34.70
CA LYS A 92 11.07 -5.35 -35.98
C LYS A 92 10.59 -4.03 -36.58
N ILE A 93 9.32 -3.66 -36.40
CA ILE A 93 8.74 -2.43 -36.97
C ILE A 93 8.90 -1.22 -36.04
N ALA A 94 9.23 -1.43 -34.76
CA ALA A 94 9.40 -0.37 -33.78
C ALA A 94 10.33 0.77 -34.23
N PRO A 95 11.56 0.52 -34.74
CA PRO A 95 12.45 1.60 -35.18
C PRO A 95 11.90 2.33 -36.42
N THR A 96 11.26 1.62 -37.36
CA THR A 96 10.65 2.24 -38.54
C THR A 96 9.51 3.18 -38.16
N TRP A 97 8.67 2.77 -37.20
CA TRP A 97 7.56 3.59 -36.73
C TRP A 97 8.03 4.86 -35.99
N GLN A 98 9.08 4.73 -35.18
CA GLN A 98 9.68 5.86 -34.48
C GLN A 98 10.26 6.89 -35.46
N THR A 99 11.06 6.42 -36.42
CA THR A 99 11.65 7.30 -37.46
C THR A 99 10.59 7.92 -38.36
N LEU A 100 9.50 7.21 -38.66
CA LEU A 100 8.37 7.76 -39.42
C LEU A 100 7.74 8.95 -38.70
N TYR A 101 7.50 8.81 -37.40
CA TYR A 101 6.96 9.88 -36.57
C TYR A 101 7.91 11.07 -36.49
N GLU A 102 9.19 10.85 -36.21
CA GLU A 102 10.22 11.90 -36.14
C GLU A 102 10.36 12.65 -37.48
N TYR A 103 10.34 11.91 -38.59
CA TYR A 103 10.41 12.47 -39.93
C TYR A 103 9.23 13.41 -40.23
N TYR A 104 7.99 12.96 -39.99
CA TYR A 104 6.82 13.79 -40.27
C TYR A 104 6.67 14.95 -39.29
N TYR A 105 6.99 14.73 -38.01
CA TYR A 105 6.96 15.77 -36.99
C TYR A 105 7.89 16.94 -37.34
N THR A 106 9.03 16.66 -37.95
CA THR A 106 10.02 17.65 -38.38
C THR A 106 9.88 18.08 -39.84
N SER A 107 8.87 17.59 -40.56
CA SER A 107 8.65 17.94 -41.96
C SER A 107 7.88 19.26 -42.10
N ASP A 108 8.43 20.19 -42.87
CA ASP A 108 7.74 21.47 -43.13
C ASP A 108 6.78 21.33 -44.31
N PRO A 109 5.49 21.69 -44.15
CA PRO A 109 4.50 21.59 -45.23
C PRO A 109 4.61 22.70 -46.27
N LEU A 110 5.28 23.81 -45.97
CA LEU A 110 5.36 25.01 -46.80
C LEU A 110 6.83 25.29 -47.13
N SER A 111 7.36 24.62 -48.15
CA SER A 111 8.77 24.66 -48.58
C SER A 111 9.31 26.03 -49.05
N SER A 112 8.64 27.16 -48.76
CA SER A 112 8.92 28.46 -49.41
C SER A 112 9.09 29.66 -48.47
N SER A 113 9.33 29.49 -47.17
CA SER A 113 9.62 30.63 -46.30
C SER A 113 10.67 30.31 -45.26
N SER A 114 11.59 31.26 -45.08
CA SER A 114 12.72 31.28 -44.16
C SER A 114 12.31 31.24 -42.67
N SER A 115 11.60 30.22 -42.22
CA SER A 115 11.35 29.96 -40.80
C SER A 115 12.45 29.11 -40.22
N LYS A 116 13.08 29.58 -39.14
CA LYS A 116 14.01 28.78 -38.35
C LYS A 116 13.28 27.52 -37.82
N PRO A 117 13.96 26.36 -37.73
CA PRO A 117 13.36 25.07 -37.37
C PRO A 117 12.89 24.94 -35.90
N SER A 118 12.69 26.05 -35.19
CA SER A 118 12.54 26.06 -33.71
C SER A 118 11.13 26.29 -33.19
N ASP A 119 10.11 26.54 -34.03
CA ASP A 119 8.75 26.85 -33.58
C ASP A 119 7.75 25.70 -33.86
N THR A 120 7.90 24.62 -33.09
CA THR A 120 7.04 23.41 -33.12
C THR A 120 5.60 23.64 -32.61
N LYS A 121 5.26 24.87 -32.17
CA LYS A 121 3.92 25.29 -31.75
C LYS A 121 3.24 26.29 -32.71
N SER A 122 3.89 26.62 -33.83
CA SER A 122 3.31 27.53 -34.81
C SER A 122 2.22 26.83 -35.65
N LEU A 123 1.24 27.60 -36.15
CA LEU A 123 0.19 27.12 -37.07
C LEU A 123 0.74 26.53 -38.38
N ASN A 124 2.03 26.74 -38.65
CA ASN A 124 2.74 26.26 -39.83
C ASN A 124 3.49 24.93 -39.60
N SER A 125 3.49 24.40 -38.37
CA SER A 125 4.03 23.07 -38.06
C SER A 125 3.23 21.96 -38.73
N PHE A 126 3.84 20.80 -39.01
CA PHE A 126 3.16 19.65 -39.63
C PHE A 126 1.82 19.31 -38.96
N HIS A 127 1.86 19.20 -37.63
CA HIS A 127 0.69 18.89 -36.81
C HIS A 127 -0.35 20.04 -36.85
N GLY A 128 0.08 21.30 -36.77
CA GLY A 128 -0.84 22.43 -36.86
C GLY A 128 -1.48 22.57 -38.25
N PHE A 129 -0.74 22.24 -39.29
CA PHE A 129 -1.16 22.42 -40.67
C PHE A 129 -2.08 21.30 -41.17
N TYR A 130 -1.78 20.03 -40.88
CA TYR A 130 -2.60 18.90 -41.34
C TYR A 130 -3.55 18.34 -40.27
N ASN A 131 -3.40 18.73 -39.00
CA ASN A 131 -4.06 18.09 -37.86
C ASN A 131 -3.89 16.56 -37.89
N PHE A 132 -2.68 16.10 -38.20
CA PHE A 132 -2.33 14.69 -38.37
C PHE A 132 -1.31 14.27 -37.31
N HIS A 133 -1.59 13.16 -36.63
CA HIS A 133 -0.92 12.71 -35.41
C HIS A 133 -0.53 11.24 -35.49
N PHE A 134 0.50 10.87 -34.73
CA PHE A 134 0.95 9.49 -34.61
C PHE A 134 0.85 9.03 -33.15
N ALA A 135 0.42 7.79 -32.96
CA ALA A 135 0.36 7.18 -31.62
C ALA A 135 0.64 5.67 -31.65
N SER A 136 0.91 5.09 -30.49
CA SER A 136 1.03 3.65 -30.30
C SER A 136 0.15 3.14 -29.17
N MET A 137 -0.33 1.90 -29.28
CA MET A 137 -1.17 1.27 -28.28
C MET A 137 -0.69 -0.14 -27.98
N ASN A 138 -0.43 -0.42 -26.70
CA ASN A 138 0.02 -1.73 -26.23
C ASN A 138 -1.16 -2.65 -25.93
N CYS A 139 -1.43 -3.58 -26.84
CA CYS A 139 -2.52 -4.54 -26.73
C CYS A 139 -2.25 -5.70 -25.78
N GLN A 140 -1.01 -5.91 -25.32
CA GLN A 140 -0.73 -6.88 -24.27
C GLN A 140 -1.11 -6.32 -22.89
N ALA A 141 -0.88 -5.01 -22.68
CA ALA A 141 -1.31 -4.30 -21.48
C ALA A 141 -2.82 -4.00 -21.51
N TYR A 142 -3.37 -3.64 -22.68
CA TYR A 142 -4.76 -3.18 -22.85
C TYR A 142 -5.57 -4.12 -23.75
N GLY A 143 -5.65 -5.39 -23.34
CA GLY A 143 -6.32 -6.45 -24.12
C GLY A 143 -7.80 -6.18 -24.41
N ASP A 144 -8.53 -5.56 -23.47
CA ASP A 144 -9.96 -5.32 -23.61
C ASP A 144 -10.28 -4.21 -24.63
N LEU A 145 -9.45 -3.15 -24.66
CA LEU A 145 -9.55 -2.09 -25.66
C LEU A 145 -9.24 -2.63 -27.07
N CYS A 146 -8.19 -3.44 -27.21
CA CYS A 146 -7.84 -4.01 -28.50
C CYS A 146 -8.88 -5.04 -29.00
N LYS A 147 -9.58 -5.74 -28.10
CA LYS A 147 -10.75 -6.55 -28.45
C LYS A 147 -11.93 -5.69 -28.91
N LYS A 148 -12.23 -4.58 -28.21
CA LYS A 148 -13.29 -3.63 -28.59
C LYS A 148 -13.05 -3.05 -29.99
N LEU A 149 -11.79 -2.82 -30.35
CA LEU A 149 -11.37 -2.29 -31.65
C LEU A 149 -11.17 -3.36 -32.74
N ASP A 150 -11.56 -4.61 -32.49
CA ASP A 150 -11.41 -5.77 -33.40
C ASP A 150 -9.98 -5.99 -33.92
N VAL A 151 -8.96 -5.78 -33.07
CA VAL A 151 -7.55 -5.99 -33.44
C VAL A 151 -7.20 -7.48 -33.33
N LYS A 152 -7.15 -8.17 -34.48
CA LYS A 152 -6.94 -9.63 -34.53
C LYS A 152 -5.47 -10.07 -34.58
N TYR A 153 -4.58 -9.23 -35.08
CA TYR A 153 -3.16 -9.55 -35.27
C TYR A 153 -2.27 -8.32 -35.00
N PHE A 154 -1.01 -8.56 -34.69
CA PHE A 154 -0.04 -7.50 -34.38
C PHE A 154 1.19 -7.56 -35.31
N PRO A 155 1.76 -6.42 -35.74
CA PRO A 155 1.24 -5.06 -35.56
C PRO A 155 0.09 -4.76 -36.53
N THR A 156 -0.90 -4.01 -36.07
CA THR A 156 -1.96 -3.43 -36.89
C THR A 156 -1.81 -1.91 -36.89
N PHE A 157 -2.16 -1.27 -38.00
CA PHE A 157 -2.12 0.18 -38.16
C PHE A 157 -3.51 0.65 -38.55
N SER A 158 -4.10 1.55 -37.77
CA SER A 158 -5.45 2.06 -38.02
C SER A 158 -5.42 3.58 -38.01
N LEU A 159 -6.07 4.18 -38.99
CA LEU A 159 -6.31 5.63 -39.05
C LEU A 159 -7.67 5.92 -38.44
N TYR A 160 -7.69 6.85 -37.50
CA TYR A 160 -8.90 7.36 -36.89
C TYR A 160 -9.09 8.84 -37.22
N HIS A 161 -10.34 9.27 -37.27
CA HIS A 161 -10.73 10.66 -37.44
C HIS A 161 -11.98 10.91 -36.63
N ASP A 162 -11.97 11.97 -35.81
CA ASP A 162 -13.10 12.44 -35.01
C ASP A 162 -13.77 11.36 -34.15
N GLY A 163 -12.96 10.46 -33.59
CA GLY A 163 -13.41 9.37 -32.71
C GLY A 163 -13.72 8.04 -33.42
N GLU A 164 -13.83 8.02 -34.75
CA GLU A 164 -14.17 6.82 -35.52
C GLU A 164 -12.98 6.26 -36.30
N ARG A 165 -12.95 4.93 -36.48
CA ARG A 165 -11.91 4.27 -37.28
C ARG A 165 -12.26 4.40 -38.77
N VAL A 166 -11.50 5.23 -39.48
CA VAL A 166 -11.67 5.48 -40.91
C VAL A 166 -11.22 4.27 -41.74
N GLU A 167 -9.99 3.82 -41.52
CA GLU A 167 -9.38 2.78 -42.34
C GLU A 167 -8.33 1.98 -41.56
N GLN A 168 -8.17 0.70 -41.90
CA GLN A 168 -7.08 -0.15 -41.42
C GLN A 168 -6.07 -0.36 -42.55
N TYR A 169 -4.83 0.04 -42.31
CA TYR A 169 -3.76 -0.08 -43.30
C TYR A 169 -3.28 -1.53 -43.44
N THR A 170 -3.29 -2.04 -44.67
CA THR A 170 -2.91 -3.43 -45.01
C THR A 170 -1.71 -3.51 -45.97
N GLY A 171 -1.09 -2.38 -46.30
CA GLY A 171 0.04 -2.31 -47.23
C GLY A 171 1.37 -2.81 -46.65
N LYS A 172 2.46 -2.58 -47.41
CA LYS A 172 3.81 -2.99 -47.02
C LYS A 172 4.25 -2.23 -45.76
N LYS A 173 4.57 -2.97 -44.69
CA LYS A 173 5.09 -2.45 -43.41
C LYS A 173 6.57 -2.05 -43.53
N SER A 174 6.94 -1.32 -44.57
CA SER A 174 8.25 -0.70 -44.76
C SER A 174 8.13 0.83 -44.62
N MET A 175 9.24 1.52 -44.41
CA MET A 175 9.26 2.99 -44.36
C MET A 175 8.57 3.60 -45.59
N GLN A 176 8.89 3.05 -46.77
CA GLN A 176 8.29 3.47 -48.03
C GLN A 176 6.78 3.25 -48.07
N GLY A 177 6.29 2.05 -47.71
CA GLY A 177 4.85 1.77 -47.80
C GLY A 177 4.01 2.55 -46.79
N LEU A 178 4.55 2.81 -45.59
CA LEU A 178 3.89 3.64 -44.59
C LEU A 178 3.90 5.12 -44.98
N SER A 179 5.01 5.61 -45.54
CA SER A 179 5.10 6.99 -46.02
C SER A 179 4.20 7.22 -47.23
N GLU A 180 4.17 6.34 -48.23
CA GLU A 180 3.25 6.42 -49.37
C GLU A 180 1.79 6.55 -48.92
N TYR A 181 1.40 5.79 -47.89
CA TYR A 181 0.07 5.90 -47.30
C TYR A 181 -0.17 7.24 -46.58
N VAL A 182 0.79 7.72 -45.80
CA VAL A 182 0.67 9.01 -45.12
C VAL A 182 0.59 10.14 -46.15
N GLU A 183 1.44 10.16 -47.18
CA GLU A 183 1.39 11.16 -48.26
C GLU A 183 0.04 11.16 -49.01
N ASP A 184 -0.50 9.98 -49.35
CA ASP A 184 -1.82 9.87 -49.97
C ASP A 184 -2.93 10.48 -49.10
N LYS A 185 -2.88 10.23 -47.77
CA LYS A 185 -3.83 10.85 -46.84
C LYS A 185 -3.60 12.35 -46.67
N LEU A 186 -2.37 12.82 -46.63
CA LEU A 186 -2.07 14.25 -46.55
C LEU A 186 -2.57 15.01 -47.79
N GLU A 187 -2.40 14.44 -48.98
CA GLU A 187 -2.93 15.00 -50.23
C GLU A 187 -4.47 15.00 -50.24
N SER A 188 -5.11 13.97 -49.65
CA SER A 188 -6.57 13.96 -49.47
C SER A 188 -7.08 15.02 -48.49
N ILE A 189 -6.29 15.35 -47.46
CA ILE A 189 -6.62 16.39 -46.47
C ILE A 189 -6.45 17.78 -47.06
N LYS A 190 -5.33 18.03 -47.75
CA LYS A 190 -5.01 19.32 -48.41
C LYS A 190 -4.32 19.09 -49.76
N PRO A 191 -5.09 19.11 -50.87
CA PRO A 191 -4.53 18.92 -52.21
C PRO A 191 -3.51 20.00 -52.59
N GLY A 192 -2.41 19.61 -53.24
CA GLY A 192 -1.38 20.51 -53.77
C GLY A 192 -0.37 21.01 -52.75
N SER A 193 -0.32 20.42 -51.56
CA SER A 193 0.57 20.83 -50.46
C SER A 193 1.91 20.09 -50.44
N ARG A 194 2.07 19.00 -51.20
CA ARG A 194 3.27 18.15 -51.23
C ARG A 194 3.94 18.10 -52.62
N PRO A 195 5.26 17.89 -52.70
CA PRO A 195 5.99 17.86 -53.97
C PRO A 195 5.64 16.62 -54.81
N THR A 196 5.42 16.82 -56.12
CA THR A 196 5.00 15.76 -57.05
C THR A 196 6.05 14.68 -57.34
N GLN A 197 7.32 14.93 -56.99
CA GLN A 197 8.46 14.03 -57.25
C GLN A 197 8.71 12.98 -56.16
N GLY A 198 7.85 12.88 -55.15
CA GLY A 198 8.03 11.95 -54.04
C GLY A 198 9.04 12.45 -53.01
N VAL A 199 9.00 11.85 -51.83
CA VAL A 199 9.68 12.33 -50.63
C VAL A 199 10.96 11.52 -50.38
N ASN A 200 12.08 12.18 -50.06
CA ASN A 200 13.32 11.51 -49.67
C ASN A 200 13.18 10.92 -48.25
N LEU A 201 13.20 9.59 -48.13
CA LEU A 201 12.92 8.89 -46.88
C LEU A 201 14.17 8.51 -46.09
N PRO A 202 14.18 8.69 -44.75
CA PRO A 202 15.22 8.17 -43.88
C PRO A 202 15.26 6.64 -43.88
N LYS A 203 16.45 6.09 -43.58
CA LYS A 203 16.57 4.69 -43.16
C LYS A 203 16.01 4.54 -41.74
N PRO A 204 15.36 3.40 -41.39
CA PRO A 204 14.88 3.16 -40.03
C PRO A 204 16.00 3.32 -38.99
N GLY A 205 15.77 4.17 -37.98
CA GLY A 205 16.74 4.50 -36.92
C GLY A 205 17.74 5.61 -37.25
N ALA A 206 17.60 6.31 -38.39
CA ALA A 206 18.40 7.50 -38.68
C ALA A 206 17.93 8.73 -37.87
N SER A 207 18.84 9.62 -37.51
CA SER A 207 18.57 10.86 -36.74
C SER A 207 18.56 12.14 -37.59
N SER A 208 18.82 12.03 -38.90
CA SER A 208 18.69 13.13 -39.84
C SER A 208 18.46 12.65 -41.28
N VAL A 209 17.91 13.54 -42.11
CA VAL A 209 17.78 13.38 -43.57
C VAL A 209 18.17 14.68 -44.22
N ASP A 210 19.04 14.61 -45.22
CA ASP A 210 19.39 15.78 -46.03
C ASP A 210 18.18 16.19 -46.88
N THR A 211 17.49 17.25 -46.48
CA THR A 211 16.34 17.83 -47.19
C THR A 211 16.76 18.71 -48.38
N ASN A 212 18.06 18.92 -48.59
CA ASN A 212 18.63 19.52 -49.80
C ASN A 212 19.16 18.43 -50.73
N ALA A 213 18.26 17.69 -51.38
CA ALA A 213 18.63 16.77 -52.45
C ALA A 213 17.57 16.81 -53.55
N GLU A 214 17.84 17.60 -54.59
CA GLU A 214 17.30 17.34 -55.93
C GLU A 214 17.78 15.95 -56.40
N PRO A 215 16.97 15.20 -57.16
CA PRO A 215 17.29 13.84 -57.55
C PRO A 215 18.46 13.77 -58.52
N GLU A 216 19.32 12.77 -58.35
CA GLU A 216 20.26 12.32 -59.38
C GLU A 216 19.50 11.98 -60.67
N ALA A 217 19.74 12.73 -61.73
CA ALA A 217 19.55 12.29 -63.10
C ALA A 217 20.91 12.35 -63.82
N PRO A 218 21.17 11.44 -64.79
CA PRO A 218 22.52 11.01 -65.13
C PRO A 218 23.32 12.08 -65.88
N ALA A 219 24.64 11.96 -65.74
CA ALA A 219 25.71 12.74 -66.34
C ALA A 219 25.40 13.47 -67.67
N ALA A 220 25.64 14.79 -67.71
CA ALA A 220 26.47 15.45 -68.74
C ALA A 220 26.66 16.97 -68.52
N LYS A 221 27.94 17.37 -68.41
CA LYS A 221 28.62 18.52 -69.04
C LYS A 221 28.19 19.99 -68.81
N ASP A 222 29.21 20.72 -68.31
CA ASP A 222 29.76 22.00 -68.81
C ASP A 222 29.20 23.36 -68.33
N LYS A 223 30.12 24.07 -67.62
CA LYS A 223 30.50 25.51 -67.71
C LYS A 223 29.94 26.58 -66.75
N ASP A 224 30.88 27.02 -65.91
CA ASP A 224 31.33 28.37 -65.54
C ASP A 224 30.49 29.33 -64.66
N PRO A 225 31.16 30.11 -63.77
CA PRO A 225 30.56 30.91 -62.70
C PRO A 225 30.57 32.43 -63.00
N GLU A 226 29.72 33.22 -62.33
CA GLU A 226 30.08 34.47 -61.62
C GLU A 226 28.89 35.38 -61.23
N ALA A 227 28.97 35.86 -59.99
CA ALA A 227 28.70 37.21 -59.47
C ALA A 227 27.41 38.00 -59.81
N GLY A 228 26.76 38.50 -58.76
CA GLY A 228 25.80 39.61 -58.86
C GLY A 228 25.25 40.06 -57.50
N VAL A 229 25.69 41.24 -57.05
CA VAL A 229 25.52 41.79 -55.70
C VAL A 229 24.42 42.89 -55.67
N LYS A 230 23.70 42.98 -54.54
CA LYS A 230 22.98 44.15 -53.95
C LYS A 230 21.63 44.64 -54.51
N ALA A 231 20.73 44.91 -53.55
CA ALA A 231 19.83 46.08 -53.35
C ALA A 231 18.42 45.58 -52.91
N GLY A 232 17.67 46.15 -51.95
CA GLY A 232 17.74 47.39 -51.17
C GLY A 232 16.91 47.23 -49.87
N GLU A 233 17.34 47.82 -48.77
CA GLU A 233 16.85 49.10 -48.21
C GLU A 233 15.46 49.08 -47.53
N LYS A 234 15.52 49.34 -46.21
CA LYS A 234 14.68 50.28 -45.41
C LYS A 234 13.22 49.91 -45.07
N HIS A 235 12.99 49.58 -43.80
CA HIS A 235 12.31 50.44 -42.80
C HIS A 235 12.07 49.65 -41.50
N ASN A 236 12.52 50.14 -40.34
CA ASN A 236 11.71 50.91 -39.38
C ASN A 236 12.50 51.17 -38.08
N GLU A 237 12.82 52.44 -37.84
CA GLU A 237 12.84 53.05 -36.50
C GLU A 237 11.41 52.92 -35.92
N GLN A 238 11.11 52.76 -34.64
CA GLN A 238 11.55 53.57 -33.49
C GLN A 238 10.95 52.96 -32.20
N LEU A 239 11.51 53.37 -31.05
CA LEU A 239 10.99 53.32 -29.67
C LEU A 239 11.62 52.28 -28.73
N ALA A 240 12.80 52.63 -28.20
CA ALA A 240 13.24 52.30 -26.85
C ALA A 240 14.12 53.45 -26.32
N SER A 241 13.68 54.12 -25.25
CA SER A 241 14.53 54.63 -24.14
C SER A 241 13.75 55.59 -23.24
N GLU A 242 13.69 55.26 -21.95
CA GLU A 242 13.79 56.16 -20.77
C GLU A 242 13.76 55.20 -19.56
N GLU A 243 14.90 54.68 -19.12
CA GLU A 243 15.90 55.22 -18.17
C GLU A 243 15.49 55.23 -16.69
N ALA A 244 16.50 54.89 -15.88
CA ALA A 244 16.45 54.52 -14.47
C ALA A 244 16.99 55.63 -13.55
N SER A 245 16.73 55.51 -12.24
CA SER A 245 17.57 55.93 -11.09
C SER A 245 16.77 55.73 -9.80
N SER A 246 17.29 55.47 -8.59
CA SER A 246 18.63 55.20 -8.04
C SER A 246 18.48 54.73 -6.57
N ASP A 247 19.49 54.00 -6.08
CA ASP A 247 19.66 53.43 -4.73
C ASP A 247 19.68 54.40 -3.52
N GLN A 248 19.34 53.90 -2.32
CA GLN A 248 20.24 53.82 -1.15
C GLN A 248 19.66 53.02 0.05
N SER A 249 20.57 52.42 0.82
CA SER A 249 20.39 51.36 1.85
C SER A 249 20.11 51.82 3.29
N SER A 250 19.47 50.98 4.12
CA SER A 250 19.95 50.65 5.50
C SER A 250 19.16 49.52 6.21
N THR A 251 19.87 48.41 6.49
CA THR A 251 19.90 47.55 7.71
C THR A 251 18.64 46.78 8.19
N PRO A 252 18.77 45.50 8.65
CA PRO A 252 17.67 44.55 8.74
C PRO A 252 16.97 44.56 10.10
N SER A 253 15.64 44.69 10.08
CA SER A 253 14.79 44.49 11.26
C SER A 253 14.00 43.18 11.14
N ARG A 254 14.19 42.32 12.14
CA ARG A 254 13.50 41.05 12.39
C ARG A 254 11.98 41.22 12.27
N PRO A 255 11.26 40.49 11.41
CA PRO A 255 9.82 40.66 11.32
C PRO A 255 9.13 39.99 12.51
N LYS A 256 8.53 40.83 13.36
CA LYS A 256 7.43 40.45 14.24
C LYS A 256 6.29 39.90 13.38
N SER A 257 5.64 38.85 13.89
CA SER A 257 4.53 38.10 13.29
C SER A 257 3.45 39.01 12.67
N LYS A 258 3.26 38.92 11.36
CA LYS A 258 2.09 39.47 10.67
C LYS A 258 0.81 38.70 11.11
N PRO A 259 -0.36 39.34 11.16
CA PRO A 259 -1.62 38.66 11.41
C PRO A 259 -1.86 37.61 10.31
N LYS A 260 -2.15 36.36 10.71
CA LYS A 260 -2.43 35.26 9.79
C LYS A 260 -3.61 35.62 8.88
N GLY A 261 -3.36 35.65 7.57
CA GLY A 261 -4.45 35.66 6.58
C GLY A 261 -5.29 34.37 6.65
N PRO A 262 -6.44 34.33 5.97
CA PRO A 262 -7.26 33.12 5.90
C PRO A 262 -6.47 31.93 5.35
N ILE A 263 -6.63 30.76 5.94
CA ILE A 263 -5.97 29.50 5.55
C ILE A 263 -6.55 29.03 4.22
N ASN A 264 -5.73 28.79 3.19
CA ASN A 264 -6.18 28.37 1.85
C ASN A 264 -7.48 29.08 1.35
N PRO A 265 -7.44 30.39 1.07
CA PRO A 265 -8.63 31.14 0.70
C PRO A 265 -9.16 30.77 -0.69
N GLN A 266 -8.37 30.11 -1.53
CA GLN A 266 -8.77 29.70 -2.87
C GLN A 266 -9.43 28.32 -2.88
N GLY A 267 -9.28 27.51 -1.82
CA GLY A 267 -9.80 26.15 -1.76
C GLY A 267 -9.18 25.24 -2.82
N LEU A 268 -7.92 25.47 -3.17
CA LEU A 268 -7.20 24.71 -4.19
C LEU A 268 -6.07 23.89 -3.56
N SER A 269 -5.65 22.84 -4.27
CA SER A 269 -4.43 22.08 -3.96
C SER A 269 -3.24 22.87 -4.48
N ILE A 270 -2.31 23.21 -3.59
CA ILE A 270 -1.12 24.02 -3.94
C ILE A 270 0.03 23.06 -4.32
N PRO A 271 0.62 23.18 -5.52
CA PRO A 271 1.83 22.42 -5.86
C PRO A 271 3.02 22.92 -5.02
N LEU A 272 3.71 22.00 -4.36
CA LEU A 272 4.82 22.29 -3.46
C LEU A 272 6.15 21.78 -4.05
N THR A 273 7.09 22.70 -4.22
CA THR A 273 8.53 22.45 -4.45
C THR A 273 9.27 22.28 -3.12
N ALA A 274 10.51 21.79 -3.15
CA ALA A 274 11.33 21.65 -1.94
C ALA A 274 11.44 22.95 -1.11
N GLU A 275 11.65 24.09 -1.78
CA GLU A 275 11.76 25.40 -1.14
C GLU A 275 10.45 25.86 -0.51
N SER A 276 9.35 25.77 -1.27
CA SER A 276 8.02 26.17 -0.79
C SER A 276 7.52 25.24 0.31
N PHE A 277 7.84 23.94 0.25
CA PHE A 277 7.55 22.99 1.32
C PHE A 277 8.26 23.38 2.62
N GLN A 278 9.55 23.72 2.56
CA GLN A 278 10.29 24.13 3.75
C GLN A 278 9.71 25.44 4.34
N ALA A 279 9.44 26.43 3.49
CA ALA A 279 8.96 27.75 3.90
C ALA A 279 7.52 27.72 4.45
N LEU A 280 6.62 26.97 3.80
CA LEU A 280 5.18 26.97 4.10
C LEU A 280 4.77 25.86 5.07
N VAL A 281 5.38 24.69 4.99
CA VAL A 281 4.96 23.50 5.76
C VAL A 281 5.80 23.33 7.01
N THR A 282 7.13 23.27 6.88
CA THR A 282 8.00 22.91 8.01
C THR A 282 8.27 24.08 8.96
N THR A 283 8.42 25.29 8.41
CA THR A 283 8.74 26.50 9.19
C THR A 283 7.51 27.05 9.91
N THR A 284 6.32 26.84 9.36
CA THR A 284 5.07 27.29 9.97
C THR A 284 4.44 26.17 10.80
N LYS A 285 3.58 26.51 11.77
CA LYS A 285 2.77 25.52 12.50
C LYS A 285 1.36 25.37 11.91
N ASP A 286 1.19 25.73 10.64
CA ASP A 286 -0.10 25.69 9.97
C ASP A 286 -0.43 24.25 9.58
N PRO A 287 -1.71 23.84 9.68
CA PRO A 287 -2.11 22.49 9.30
C PRO A 287 -2.05 22.36 7.78
N TRP A 288 -1.37 21.32 7.31
CA TRP A 288 -1.25 20.99 5.89
C TRP A 288 -1.63 19.54 5.66
N PHE A 289 -2.46 19.27 4.66
CA PHE A 289 -2.68 17.91 4.19
C PHE A 289 -2.12 17.78 2.77
N ILE A 290 -1.10 16.94 2.63
CA ILE A 290 -0.23 16.92 1.45
C ILE A 290 -0.27 15.52 0.84
N LYS A 291 -0.57 15.47 -0.46
CA LYS A 291 -0.51 14.26 -1.28
C LYS A 291 0.82 14.21 -2.03
N PHE A 292 1.59 13.16 -1.81
CA PHE A 292 2.76 12.80 -2.60
C PHE A 292 2.31 11.89 -3.73
N TYR A 293 2.58 12.29 -4.96
CA TYR A 293 2.09 11.61 -6.14
C TYR A 293 3.13 11.56 -7.25
N ALA A 294 2.90 10.67 -8.20
CA ALA A 294 3.57 10.68 -9.49
C ALA A 294 2.51 10.80 -10.60
N PRO A 295 2.73 11.63 -11.64
CA PRO A 295 1.76 11.87 -12.71
C PRO A 295 1.36 10.61 -13.48
N TRP A 296 2.25 9.62 -13.60
CA TRP A 296 2.00 8.35 -14.28
C TRP A 296 1.22 7.33 -13.43
N CYS A 297 1.05 7.56 -12.13
CA CYS A 297 0.40 6.60 -11.25
C CYS A 297 -1.13 6.66 -11.39
N HIS A 298 -1.74 5.59 -11.90
CA HIS A 298 -3.19 5.48 -12.07
C HIS A 298 -3.97 5.71 -10.75
N HIS A 299 -3.48 5.18 -9.63
CA HIS A 299 -4.10 5.42 -8.32
C HIS A 299 -4.04 6.89 -7.88
N CYS A 300 -3.01 7.65 -8.28
CA CYS A 300 -2.91 9.08 -8.04
C CYS A 300 -3.90 9.88 -8.89
N GLN A 301 -4.05 9.49 -10.17
CA GLN A 301 -5.00 10.11 -11.09
C GLN A 301 -6.44 9.89 -10.61
N ALA A 302 -6.78 8.67 -10.19
CA ALA A 302 -8.09 8.35 -9.62
C ALA A 302 -8.42 9.16 -8.35
N LEU A 303 -7.40 9.48 -7.53
CA LEU A 303 -7.52 10.30 -6.32
C LEU A 303 -7.57 11.83 -6.63
N ALA A 304 -7.09 12.27 -7.78
CA ALA A 304 -7.02 13.70 -8.12
C ALA A 304 -8.36 14.45 -8.01
N PRO A 305 -9.50 13.97 -8.55
CA PRO A 305 -10.77 14.68 -8.46
C PRO A 305 -11.28 14.80 -7.02
N SER A 306 -11.19 13.73 -6.22
CA SER A 306 -11.60 13.79 -4.80
C SER A 306 -10.69 14.67 -3.97
N TRP A 307 -9.39 14.71 -4.28
CA TRP A 307 -8.42 15.60 -3.63
C TRP A 307 -8.73 17.08 -3.89
N GLN A 308 -9.03 17.43 -5.14
CA GLN A 308 -9.41 18.80 -5.52
C GLN A 308 -10.75 19.22 -4.90
N GLN A 309 -11.73 18.32 -4.85
CA GLN A 309 -13.01 18.57 -4.18
C GLN A 309 -12.84 18.76 -2.67
N MET A 310 -12.04 17.93 -2.02
CA MET A 310 -11.70 18.10 -0.60
C MET A 310 -11.04 19.46 -0.34
N ALA A 311 -10.11 19.90 -1.21
CA ALA A 311 -9.49 21.22 -1.06
C ALA A 311 -10.52 22.37 -1.09
N LYS A 312 -11.55 22.25 -1.93
CA LYS A 312 -12.65 23.23 -2.00
C LYS A 312 -13.51 23.20 -0.74
N GLU A 313 -13.86 22.02 -0.25
CA GLU A 313 -14.67 21.88 0.97
C GLU A 313 -13.93 22.33 2.24
N MET A 314 -12.61 22.24 2.24
CA MET A 314 -11.76 22.62 3.37
C MET A 314 -11.20 24.06 3.25
N GLN A 315 -11.75 24.87 2.35
CA GLN A 315 -11.42 26.28 2.19
C GLN A 315 -11.55 27.02 3.53
N ASN A 316 -10.61 27.91 3.85
CA ASN A 316 -10.54 28.65 5.11
C ASN A 316 -10.28 27.80 6.37
N VAL A 317 -10.15 26.47 6.24
CA VAL A 317 -9.97 25.55 7.38
C VAL A 317 -8.60 24.86 7.35
N LEU A 318 -8.15 24.38 6.18
CA LEU A 318 -6.96 23.55 6.03
C LEU A 318 -6.19 23.90 4.74
N ASN A 319 -4.86 23.96 4.83
CA ASN A 319 -4.03 24.04 3.64
C ASN A 319 -3.93 22.65 2.99
N VAL A 320 -4.22 22.59 1.69
CA VAL A 320 -4.10 21.35 0.91
C VAL A 320 -2.98 21.52 -0.10
N GLY A 321 -2.05 20.58 -0.09
CA GLY A 321 -0.87 20.60 -0.94
C GLY A 321 -0.71 19.33 -1.75
N GLU A 322 0.11 19.42 -2.78
CA GLU A 322 0.52 18.27 -3.57
C GLU A 322 1.99 18.37 -3.96
N VAL A 323 2.70 17.25 -3.90
CA VAL A 323 4.12 17.15 -4.24
C VAL A 323 4.26 16.13 -5.36
N ASN A 324 4.79 16.57 -6.50
CA ASN A 324 5.14 15.69 -7.59
C ASN A 324 6.52 15.06 -7.32
N CYS A 325 6.55 13.76 -7.04
CA CYS A 325 7.77 13.04 -6.70
C CYS A 325 8.70 12.78 -7.89
N ASP A 326 8.21 12.87 -9.13
CA ASP A 326 9.08 12.82 -10.31
C ASP A 326 9.88 14.12 -10.45
N ALA A 327 9.25 15.26 -10.12
CA ALA A 327 9.91 16.57 -10.15
C ALA A 327 10.77 16.83 -8.90
N GLU A 328 10.34 16.32 -7.73
CA GLU A 328 10.97 16.56 -6.43
C GLU A 328 11.35 15.24 -5.71
N PRO A 329 12.24 14.41 -6.29
CA PRO A 329 12.54 13.07 -5.76
C PRO A 329 13.22 13.13 -4.39
N ARG A 330 14.02 14.17 -4.13
CA ARG A 330 14.69 14.37 -2.83
C ARG A 330 13.67 14.64 -1.72
N LEU A 331 12.70 15.52 -1.96
CA LEU A 331 11.65 15.83 -1.00
C LEU A 331 10.83 14.58 -0.64
N CYS A 332 10.50 13.75 -1.63
CA CYS A 332 9.76 12.51 -1.38
C CYS A 332 10.58 11.47 -0.61
N LYS A 333 11.89 11.39 -0.88
CA LYS A 333 12.82 10.56 -0.10
C LYS A 333 12.94 11.04 1.35
N ASP A 334 13.06 12.35 1.57
CA ASP A 334 13.13 12.95 2.91
C ASP A 334 11.81 12.76 3.68
N ALA A 335 10.68 12.82 2.96
CA ALA A 335 9.37 12.45 3.47
C ALA A 335 9.15 10.92 3.57
N HIS A 336 10.16 10.07 3.33
CA HIS A 336 10.06 8.61 3.42
C HIS A 336 8.85 8.02 2.68
N VAL A 337 8.50 8.60 1.53
CA VAL A 337 7.40 8.10 0.70
C VAL A 337 7.85 6.78 0.05
N SER A 338 7.13 5.70 0.35
CA SER A 338 7.47 4.35 -0.14
C SER A 338 6.58 3.88 -1.29
N ALA A 339 5.39 4.47 -1.45
CA ALA A 339 4.41 4.12 -2.47
C ALA A 339 3.63 5.38 -2.90
N PHE A 340 2.90 5.29 -4.02
CA PHE A 340 2.06 6.37 -4.51
C PHE A 340 0.60 5.93 -4.67
N PRO A 341 -0.39 6.78 -4.34
CA PRO A 341 -0.25 8.01 -3.57
C PRO A 341 -0.04 7.73 -2.07
N THR A 342 0.84 8.51 -1.45
CA THR A 342 0.93 8.61 0.01
C THR A 342 0.45 10.00 0.44
N MET A 343 -0.35 10.05 1.50
CA MET A 343 -0.92 11.28 2.02
C MET A 343 -0.45 11.50 3.45
N TYR A 344 0.12 12.65 3.73
CA TYR A 344 0.61 13.02 5.05
C TYR A 344 -0.11 14.28 5.52
N PHE A 345 -0.55 14.25 6.78
CA PHE A 345 -0.94 15.47 7.48
C PHE A 345 0.28 16.01 8.22
N PHE A 346 0.60 17.28 7.98
CA PHE A 346 1.73 17.99 8.56
C PHE A 346 1.27 19.11 9.47
N ARG A 347 2.08 19.35 10.51
CA ARG A 347 2.01 20.56 11.31
C ARG A 347 3.42 20.89 11.79
N GLY A 348 4.04 21.87 11.14
CA GLY A 348 5.47 22.12 11.36
C GLY A 348 6.32 20.93 10.94
N GLY A 349 7.26 20.53 11.79
CA GLY A 349 8.15 19.40 11.53
C GLY A 349 7.54 18.02 11.77
N GLU A 350 6.33 17.93 12.30
CA GLU A 350 5.68 16.66 12.63
C GLU A 350 4.66 16.26 11.57
N ARG A 351 4.51 14.94 11.38
CA ARG A 351 3.66 14.36 10.34
C ARG A 351 3.03 13.04 10.75
N VAL A 352 1.86 12.75 10.18
CA VAL A 352 1.15 11.47 10.34
C VAL A 352 0.62 10.99 8.98
N GLU A 353 0.80 9.70 8.70
CA GLU A 353 0.33 9.07 7.46
C GLU A 353 -1.17 8.79 7.51
N TYR A 354 -1.86 9.10 6.42
CA TYR A 354 -3.25 8.71 6.24
C TYR A 354 -3.35 7.37 5.50
N ASN A 355 -3.79 6.34 6.21
CA ASN A 355 -3.98 4.96 5.71
C ASN A 355 -5.46 4.59 5.47
N GLY A 356 -6.36 5.58 5.47
CA GLY A 356 -7.79 5.35 5.31
C GLY A 356 -8.25 5.17 3.86
N LEU A 357 -9.56 5.05 3.68
CA LEU A 357 -10.19 4.98 2.36
C LEU A 357 -10.02 6.30 1.59
N ARG A 358 -9.90 6.23 0.27
CA ARG A 358 -9.59 7.38 -0.59
C ARG A 358 -10.85 8.11 -1.10
N GLY A 359 -12.00 7.85 -0.48
CA GLY A 359 -13.27 8.51 -0.79
C GLY A 359 -13.28 9.96 -0.30
N LEU A 360 -14.04 10.83 -0.98
CA LEU A 360 -14.16 12.24 -0.62
C LEU A 360 -14.59 12.42 0.85
N GLY A 361 -15.67 11.73 1.26
CA GLY A 361 -16.20 11.81 2.63
C GLY A 361 -15.19 11.37 3.69
N ASP A 362 -14.43 10.31 3.43
CA ASP A 362 -13.41 9.80 4.34
C ASP A 362 -12.26 10.81 4.52
N LEU A 363 -11.79 11.38 3.40
CA LEU A 363 -10.74 12.40 3.39
C LEU A 363 -11.17 13.65 4.17
N ILE A 364 -12.38 14.15 3.97
CA ILE A 364 -12.92 15.31 4.70
C ILE A 364 -13.09 14.99 6.18
N SER A 365 -13.61 13.80 6.51
CA SER A 365 -13.81 13.39 7.90
C SER A 365 -12.49 13.32 8.66
N TYR A 366 -11.45 12.79 8.02
CA TYR A 366 -10.11 12.74 8.56
C TYR A 366 -9.51 14.15 8.68
N ALA A 367 -9.61 14.97 7.63
CA ALA A 367 -9.10 16.33 7.62
C ALA A 367 -9.69 17.19 8.75
N LYS A 368 -11.01 17.11 8.97
CA LYS A 368 -11.70 17.80 10.08
C LYS A 368 -11.20 17.33 11.45
N LYS A 369 -11.07 16.01 11.65
CA LYS A 369 -10.51 15.44 12.90
C LYS A 369 -9.07 15.86 13.12
N ALA A 370 -8.25 15.86 12.06
CA ALA A 370 -6.84 16.26 12.13
C ALA A 370 -6.68 17.74 12.49
N VAL A 371 -7.53 18.61 11.95
CA VAL A 371 -7.56 20.03 12.31
C VAL A 371 -8.00 20.24 13.77
N ASP A 372 -9.03 19.55 14.24
CA ASP A 372 -9.52 19.68 15.63
C ASP A 372 -8.45 19.26 16.65
N VAL A 373 -7.82 18.10 16.43
CA VAL A 373 -6.68 17.63 17.25
C VAL A 373 -5.47 18.56 17.11
N GLY A 374 -5.32 19.17 15.93
CA GLY A 374 -4.38 20.22 15.61
C GLY A 374 -4.66 21.57 16.28
N LEU A 375 -5.68 21.74 17.12
CA LEU A 375 -5.85 22.97 17.90
C LEU A 375 -5.03 22.97 19.21
N GLY A 376 -4.35 21.86 19.51
CA GLY A 376 -3.52 21.70 20.71
C GLY A 376 -4.25 21.02 21.87
N VAL A 377 -3.54 20.81 22.97
CA VAL A 377 -4.08 20.10 24.16
C VAL A 377 -4.94 21.06 24.99
N GLN A 378 -6.26 20.87 24.92
CA GLN A 378 -7.23 21.70 25.65
C GLN A 378 -7.27 21.36 27.13
N ASP A 379 -7.49 22.39 27.95
CA ASP A 379 -7.69 22.25 29.40
C ASP A 379 -9.17 22.00 29.70
N VAL A 380 -9.45 21.02 30.56
CA VAL A 380 -10.79 20.45 30.74
C VAL A 380 -11.14 20.34 32.22
N ASP A 381 -12.36 20.78 32.56
CA ASP A 381 -12.98 20.68 33.87
C ASP A 381 -13.83 19.41 34.01
N ALA A 382 -14.29 19.10 35.22
CA ALA A 382 -15.10 17.90 35.46
C ALA A 382 -16.43 17.86 34.67
N THR A 383 -17.02 19.01 34.35
CA THR A 383 -18.26 19.11 33.55
C THR A 383 -17.99 18.91 32.07
N SER A 384 -17.03 19.66 31.50
CA SER A 384 -16.64 19.51 30.10
C SER A 384 -16.05 18.14 29.79
N PHE A 385 -15.37 17.51 30.76
CA PHE A 385 -14.90 16.14 30.62
C PHE A 385 -16.04 15.13 30.46
N LYS A 386 -17.15 15.30 31.18
CA LYS A 386 -18.33 14.43 31.01
C LYS A 386 -18.95 14.56 29.62
N GLU A 387 -19.04 15.79 29.11
CA GLU A 387 -19.52 16.02 27.74
C GLU A 387 -18.60 15.41 26.69
N LEU A 388 -17.28 15.40 26.95
CA LEU A 388 -16.32 14.72 26.09
C LEU A 388 -16.47 13.20 26.16
N GLU A 389 -16.68 12.61 27.35
CA GLU A 389 -16.92 11.16 27.51
C GLU A 389 -18.16 10.66 26.77
N GLU A 390 -19.16 11.50 26.54
CA GLU A 390 -20.35 11.15 25.75
C GLU A 390 -20.10 11.19 24.23
N LYS A 391 -19.19 12.07 23.77
CA LYS A 391 -18.89 12.27 22.34
C LYS A 391 -17.76 11.37 21.83
N GLU A 392 -16.76 11.13 22.67
CA GLU A 392 -15.53 10.44 22.32
C GLU A 392 -15.37 9.15 23.14
N GLU A 393 -15.12 8.03 22.46
CA GLU A 393 -14.99 6.73 23.13
C GLU A 393 -13.63 6.56 23.83
N VAL A 394 -12.60 7.30 23.38
CA VAL A 394 -11.21 7.22 23.88
C VAL A 394 -10.66 8.62 24.13
N ILE A 395 -10.33 8.89 25.40
CA ILE A 395 -9.80 10.19 25.82
C ILE A 395 -8.52 9.95 26.63
N PHE A 396 -7.43 10.58 26.23
CA PHE A 396 -6.20 10.66 26.99
C PHE A 396 -6.21 11.90 27.88
N LEU A 397 -6.04 11.70 29.18
CA LEU A 397 -6.12 12.76 30.19
C LEU A 397 -4.76 12.91 30.88
N TYR A 398 -4.15 14.08 30.70
CA TYR A 398 -2.92 14.48 31.36
C TYR A 398 -3.20 15.36 32.57
N PHE A 399 -2.85 14.84 33.74
CA PHE A 399 -2.94 15.48 35.03
C PHE A 399 -1.66 16.26 35.30
N TYR A 400 -1.80 17.58 35.43
CA TYR A 400 -0.69 18.50 35.68
C TYR A 400 -0.91 19.34 36.94
N ASP A 401 0.19 19.87 37.48
CA ASP A 401 0.21 20.76 38.63
C ASP A 401 0.98 22.04 38.29
N HIS A 402 0.96 23.04 39.17
CA HIS A 402 1.69 24.30 39.04
C HIS A 402 3.21 24.13 38.86
N ALA A 403 3.78 23.01 39.30
CA ALA A 403 5.19 22.67 39.11
C ALA A 403 5.53 22.10 37.71
N THR A 404 4.53 21.83 36.86
CA THR A 404 4.78 21.34 35.50
C THR A 404 5.35 22.42 34.60
N THR A 405 6.36 22.05 33.82
CA THR A 405 7.14 22.99 33.01
C THR A 405 6.57 23.12 31.60
N ALA A 406 6.90 24.22 30.91
CA ALA A 406 6.53 24.43 29.52
C ALA A 406 7.04 23.31 28.58
N GLU A 407 8.19 22.72 28.90
CA GLU A 407 8.78 21.59 28.16
C GLU A 407 7.88 20.34 28.19
N ASP A 408 7.19 20.10 29.31
CA ASP A 408 6.27 18.97 29.46
C ASP A 408 5.05 19.15 28.54
N PHE A 409 4.52 20.37 28.45
CA PHE A 409 3.42 20.67 27.53
C PHE A 409 3.84 20.60 26.07
N GLU A 410 5.04 21.06 25.73
CA GLU A 410 5.56 20.93 24.37
C GLU A 410 5.69 19.45 23.98
N ALA A 411 6.20 18.60 24.88
CA ALA A 411 6.29 17.16 24.64
C ALA A 411 4.92 16.50 24.42
N LEU A 412 3.88 16.94 25.14
CA LEU A 412 2.50 16.47 24.94
C LEU A 412 1.90 16.92 23.62
N GLU A 413 2.16 18.16 23.21
CA GLU A 413 1.68 18.68 21.92
C GLU A 413 2.20 17.84 20.75
N ARG A 414 3.43 17.30 20.84
CA ARG A 414 4.02 16.40 19.82
C ARG A 414 3.24 15.11 19.61
N LEU A 415 2.46 14.68 20.59
CA LEU A 415 1.68 13.43 20.52
C LEU A 415 0.36 13.63 19.77
N THR A 416 -0.15 14.85 19.70
CA THR A 416 -1.50 15.15 19.19
C THR A 416 -1.70 14.63 17.76
N LEU A 417 -0.75 14.88 16.85
CA LEU A 417 -0.87 14.43 15.46
C LEU A 417 -0.95 12.90 15.31
N SER A 418 -0.24 12.16 16.16
CA SER A 418 -0.26 10.70 16.10
C SER A 418 -1.58 10.10 16.63
N LEU A 419 -2.36 10.88 17.36
CA LEU A 419 -3.65 10.46 17.92
C LEU A 419 -4.83 10.75 16.98
N VAL A 420 -4.59 11.40 15.83
CA VAL A 420 -5.64 11.69 14.84
C VAL A 420 -6.32 10.38 14.41
N GLY A 421 -7.64 10.32 14.59
CA GLY A 421 -8.44 9.14 14.28
C GLY A 421 -8.49 8.06 15.37
N HIS A 422 -7.72 8.19 16.45
CA HIS A 422 -7.61 7.19 17.51
C HIS A 422 -8.20 7.69 18.84
N GLY A 423 -7.91 8.94 19.23
CA GLY A 423 -8.46 9.54 20.45
C GLY A 423 -8.02 10.98 20.64
N ARG A 424 -8.56 11.65 21.65
CA ARG A 424 -8.20 13.04 21.97
C ARG A 424 -7.30 13.11 23.17
N LEU A 425 -6.32 14.00 23.13
CA LEU A 425 -5.48 14.33 24.28
C LEU A 425 -5.93 15.65 24.89
N VAL A 426 -6.27 15.61 26.18
CA VAL A 426 -6.67 16.75 26.98
C VAL A 426 -5.84 16.81 28.26
N LYS A 427 -5.75 18.00 28.86
CA LYS A 427 -5.08 18.22 30.13
C LYS A 427 -6.06 18.72 31.19
N THR A 428 -5.76 18.49 32.46
CA THR A 428 -6.55 18.99 33.58
C THR A 428 -5.71 19.17 34.84
N ASN A 429 -6.09 20.15 35.65
CA ASN A 429 -5.65 20.34 37.04
C ASN A 429 -6.82 20.22 38.04
N SER A 430 -7.97 19.71 37.61
CA SER A 430 -9.18 19.66 38.43
C SER A 430 -9.08 18.64 39.55
N ALA A 431 -9.26 19.10 40.80
CA ALA A 431 -9.27 18.23 41.98
C ALA A 431 -10.39 17.18 41.94
N ALA A 432 -11.57 17.54 41.41
CA ALA A 432 -12.70 16.61 41.30
C ALA A 432 -12.40 15.43 40.37
N LEU A 433 -11.66 15.67 39.27
CA LEU A 433 -11.22 14.60 38.38
C LEU A 433 -10.12 13.75 39.03
N ALA A 434 -9.20 14.37 39.77
CA ALA A 434 -8.17 13.64 40.51
C ALA A 434 -8.77 12.68 41.55
N GLU A 435 -9.81 13.11 42.28
CA GLU A 435 -10.53 12.26 43.23
C GLU A 435 -11.27 11.10 42.51
N ARG A 436 -11.97 11.39 41.42
CA ARG A 436 -12.68 10.37 40.62
C ARG A 436 -11.73 9.25 40.14
N PHE A 437 -10.57 9.63 39.64
CA PHE A 437 -9.56 8.70 39.12
C PHE A 437 -8.53 8.26 40.18
N LYS A 438 -8.74 8.58 41.46
CA LYS A 438 -7.87 8.18 42.58
C LYS A 438 -6.40 8.54 42.36
N ILE A 439 -6.15 9.74 41.82
CA ILE A 439 -4.80 10.22 41.51
C ILE A 439 -4.27 11.00 42.70
N SER A 440 -3.20 10.49 43.29
CA SER A 440 -2.48 11.14 44.40
C SER A 440 -1.12 11.71 44.00
N THR A 441 -0.63 11.37 42.81
CA THR A 441 0.72 11.72 42.33
C THR A 441 0.64 12.47 41.01
N TRP A 442 1.53 13.45 40.84
CA TRP A 442 1.57 14.36 39.69
C TRP A 442 3.00 14.50 39.17
N PRO A 443 3.22 14.67 37.86
CA PRO A 443 2.24 14.57 36.76
C PRO A 443 1.81 13.12 36.48
N ARG A 444 0.61 12.93 35.91
CA ARG A 444 0.10 11.60 35.53
C ARG A 444 -0.63 11.61 34.19
N LEU A 445 -0.51 10.51 33.46
CA LEU A 445 -1.24 10.30 32.21
C LEU A 445 -2.08 9.04 32.33
N LEU A 446 -3.34 9.13 31.89
CA LEU A 446 -4.24 7.99 31.78
C LEU A 446 -5.05 8.07 30.49
N VAL A 447 -5.68 6.96 30.14
CA VAL A 447 -6.69 6.90 29.09
C VAL A 447 -8.02 6.47 29.71
N SER A 448 -9.09 7.22 29.45
CA SER A 448 -10.47 6.85 29.74
C SER A 448 -11.07 6.22 28.48
N ARG A 449 -11.50 4.96 28.57
CA ARG A 449 -12.21 4.24 27.50
C ARG A 449 -13.56 3.78 28.03
N ASP A 450 -14.64 4.33 27.49
CA ASP A 450 -16.01 4.09 27.97
C ASP A 450 -16.12 4.25 29.52
N GLY A 451 -15.42 5.24 30.09
CA GLY A 451 -15.39 5.53 31.53
C GLY A 451 -14.43 4.69 32.38
N ARG A 452 -13.70 3.72 31.80
CA ARG A 452 -12.63 2.97 32.48
C ARG A 452 -11.28 3.61 32.26
N ALA A 453 -10.56 3.86 33.35
CA ALA A 453 -9.21 4.42 33.31
C ALA A 453 -8.13 3.34 33.26
N ASN A 454 -7.22 3.47 32.29
CA ASN A 454 -5.94 2.75 32.28
C ASN A 454 -4.80 3.77 32.48
N TYR A 455 -3.90 3.49 33.42
CA TYR A 455 -2.83 4.41 33.80
C TYR A 455 -1.52 4.10 33.06
N TYR A 456 -0.81 5.14 32.64
CA TYR A 456 0.56 5.02 32.16
C TYR A 456 1.49 4.81 33.35
N THR A 457 2.33 3.77 33.33
CA THR A 457 3.09 3.31 34.50
C THR A 457 4.27 4.22 34.90
N PRO A 458 5.10 4.78 33.99
CA PRO A 458 6.25 5.60 34.37
C PRO A 458 5.85 6.85 35.15
N ILE A 459 6.69 7.24 36.10
CA ILE A 459 6.39 8.27 37.11
C ILE A 459 7.33 9.47 36.98
N ALA A 460 8.55 9.28 36.48
CA ALA A 460 9.53 10.35 36.45
C ALA A 460 9.15 11.41 35.39
N PRO A 461 9.27 12.72 35.69
CA PRO A 461 9.01 13.77 34.71
C PRO A 461 9.82 13.61 33.41
N LYS A 462 11.05 13.08 33.50
CA LYS A 462 11.88 12.79 32.33
C LYS A 462 11.23 11.75 31.40
N ASP A 463 10.66 10.70 31.96
CA ASP A 463 10.00 9.63 31.19
C ASP A 463 8.69 10.14 30.57
N MET A 464 8.05 11.11 31.23
CA MET A 464 6.87 11.81 30.70
C MET A 464 7.17 12.75 29.52
N ARG A 465 8.45 13.10 29.30
CA ARG A 465 8.89 13.87 28.13
C ARG A 465 9.30 12.98 26.95
N ASP A 466 9.52 11.68 27.20
CA ASP A 466 9.84 10.74 26.13
C ASP A 466 8.57 10.39 25.33
N PHE A 467 8.34 11.17 24.28
CA PHE A 467 7.20 10.99 23.40
C PHE A 467 7.14 9.58 22.80
N ARG A 468 8.27 8.91 22.54
CA ARG A 468 8.26 7.57 21.93
C ARG A 468 7.72 6.53 22.89
N GLN A 469 8.14 6.62 24.16
CA GLN A 469 7.67 5.71 25.20
C GLN A 469 6.17 5.88 25.44
N ILE A 470 5.70 7.13 25.52
CA ILE A 470 4.27 7.43 25.68
C ILE A 470 3.49 6.96 24.45
N LEU A 471 3.95 7.28 23.24
CA LEU A 471 3.29 6.86 22.00
C LEU A 471 3.17 5.34 21.91
N ASN A 472 4.23 4.60 22.24
CA ASN A 472 4.20 3.14 22.25
C ASN A 472 3.17 2.60 23.23
N TRP A 473 3.06 3.19 24.42
CA TRP A 473 1.99 2.84 25.35
C TRP A 473 0.61 3.23 24.80
N MET A 474 0.43 4.44 24.28
CA MET A 474 -0.83 4.89 23.70
C MET A 474 -1.33 3.94 22.60
N ARG A 475 -0.45 3.46 21.72
CA ARG A 475 -0.79 2.44 20.69
C ARG A 475 -1.40 1.17 21.27
N THR A 476 -1.00 0.77 22.47
CA THR A 476 -1.60 -0.43 23.11
C THR A 476 -3.01 -0.20 23.65
N VAL A 477 -3.44 1.07 23.82
CA VAL A 477 -4.68 1.43 24.51
C VAL A 477 -5.54 2.47 23.79
N TRP A 478 -5.21 2.86 22.55
CA TRP A 478 -5.93 3.91 21.82
C TRP A 478 -7.18 3.43 21.08
N LEU A 479 -7.44 2.12 21.05
CA LEU A 479 -8.67 1.59 20.51
C LEU A 479 -9.75 1.62 21.60
N PRO A 480 -11.00 1.97 21.25
CA PRO A 480 -12.13 1.81 22.16
C PRO A 480 -12.27 0.33 22.56
N ILE A 481 -13.10 0.04 23.57
CA ILE A 481 -13.25 -1.34 24.06
C ILE A 481 -13.85 -2.25 22.97
N VAL A 482 -14.73 -1.69 22.14
CA VAL A 482 -15.34 -2.36 21.00
C VAL A 482 -15.22 -1.46 19.75
N PRO A 483 -14.05 -1.45 19.07
CA PRO A 483 -13.82 -0.68 17.86
C PRO A 483 -14.62 -1.21 16.67
N GLU A 484 -14.90 -0.29 15.74
CA GLU A 484 -15.34 -0.66 14.39
C GLU A 484 -14.16 -1.24 13.61
N LEU A 485 -14.37 -2.39 12.99
CA LEU A 485 -13.43 -3.04 12.10
C LEU A 485 -13.52 -2.37 10.72
N THR A 486 -12.42 -1.74 10.32
CA THR A 486 -12.25 -1.06 9.04
C THR A 486 -11.02 -1.62 8.33
N ALA A 487 -10.87 -1.31 7.04
CA ALA A 487 -9.72 -1.80 6.27
C ALA A 487 -8.36 -1.33 6.85
N SER A 488 -8.31 -0.17 7.51
CA SER A 488 -7.07 0.42 8.03
C SER A 488 -6.63 -0.14 9.39
N ASN A 489 -7.58 -0.57 10.24
CA ASN A 489 -7.28 -1.09 11.58
C ASN A 489 -7.46 -2.61 11.71
N ALA A 490 -7.86 -3.30 10.64
CA ALA A 490 -8.17 -4.73 10.68
C ALA A 490 -7.01 -5.59 11.20
N GLN A 491 -5.77 -5.33 10.77
CA GLN A 491 -4.60 -6.10 11.24
C GLN A 491 -4.36 -5.87 12.73
N GLU A 492 -4.42 -4.62 13.18
CA GLU A 492 -4.20 -4.26 14.58
C GLU A 492 -5.25 -4.89 15.52
N ILE A 493 -6.49 -4.97 15.07
CA ILE A 493 -7.58 -5.58 15.84
C ILE A 493 -7.49 -7.11 15.84
N MET A 494 -7.20 -7.73 14.69
CA MET A 494 -7.37 -9.17 14.48
C MET A 494 -6.15 -10.01 14.83
N ASP A 495 -4.95 -9.47 14.68
CA ASP A 495 -3.71 -10.24 14.81
C ASP A 495 -3.37 -10.49 16.30
N GLY A 496 -2.82 -11.67 16.58
CA GLY A 496 -2.32 -12.03 17.92
C GLY A 496 -3.38 -12.19 19.01
N ARG A 497 -4.68 -12.13 18.69
CA ARG A 497 -5.78 -12.27 19.66
C ARG A 497 -6.97 -13.06 19.12
N PHE A 498 -7.82 -13.59 19.99
CA PHE A 498 -9.16 -14.04 19.60
C PHE A 498 -10.06 -12.82 19.51
N VAL A 499 -10.73 -12.60 18.38
CA VAL A 499 -11.63 -11.45 18.23
C VAL A 499 -13.07 -11.90 18.22
N VAL A 500 -13.83 -11.43 19.21
CA VAL A 500 -15.29 -11.48 19.22
C VAL A 500 -15.78 -10.38 18.28
N LEU A 501 -16.12 -10.76 17.05
CA LEU A 501 -16.56 -9.87 15.98
C LEU A 501 -18.09 -9.84 15.91
N GLY A 502 -18.69 -8.73 16.31
CA GLY A 502 -20.11 -8.46 16.12
C GLY A 502 -20.40 -7.99 14.69
N ILE A 503 -21.26 -8.71 13.97
CA ILE A 503 -21.74 -8.32 12.65
C ILE A 503 -23.05 -7.57 12.87
N LEU A 504 -23.00 -6.25 12.75
CA LEU A 504 -24.11 -5.35 13.07
C LEU A 504 -24.56 -4.59 11.82
N SER A 505 -25.86 -4.35 11.66
CA SER A 505 -26.42 -3.68 10.47
C SER A 505 -26.87 -2.27 10.80
N ARG A 506 -26.31 -1.25 10.13
CA ARG A 506 -26.77 0.14 10.31
C ARG A 506 -28.19 0.36 9.78
N GLY A 507 -28.66 -0.47 8.83
CA GLY A 507 -30.02 -0.42 8.31
C GLY A 507 -31.11 -0.73 9.35
N ARG A 508 -30.76 -1.34 10.48
CA ARG A 508 -31.67 -1.66 11.60
C ARG A 508 -31.22 -0.95 12.86
N SER A 509 -31.52 0.35 12.95
CA SER A 509 -30.99 1.24 13.99
C SER A 509 -31.24 0.77 15.43
N ASP A 510 -32.42 0.21 15.70
CA ASP A 510 -32.82 -0.15 17.07
C ASP A 510 -32.07 -1.40 17.55
N GLU A 511 -31.98 -2.43 16.70
CA GLU A 511 -31.18 -3.63 16.95
C GLU A 511 -29.70 -3.27 17.07
N PHE A 512 -29.19 -2.46 16.14
CA PHE A 512 -27.80 -2.00 16.14
C PHE A 512 -27.39 -1.35 17.46
N LEU A 513 -28.20 -0.42 17.98
CA LEU A 513 -27.91 0.26 19.24
C LEU A 513 -27.98 -0.71 20.43
N GLN A 514 -28.95 -1.63 20.43
CA GLN A 514 -29.08 -2.63 21.48
C GLN A 514 -27.89 -3.60 21.48
N SER A 515 -27.55 -4.18 20.34
CA SER A 515 -26.46 -5.15 20.24
C SER A 515 -25.08 -4.52 20.40
N LYS A 516 -24.87 -3.26 19.96
CA LYS A 516 -23.64 -2.53 20.29
C LYS A 516 -23.49 -2.37 21.81
N ARG A 517 -24.57 -2.08 22.54
CA ARG A 517 -24.54 -2.00 24.03
C ARG A 517 -24.27 -3.35 24.67
N GLU A 518 -24.94 -4.40 24.22
CA GLU A 518 -24.73 -5.77 24.72
C GLU A 518 -23.31 -6.26 24.49
N LEU A 519 -22.72 -5.96 23.33
CA LEU A 519 -21.34 -6.30 23.00
C LEU A 519 -20.35 -5.54 23.89
N LYS A 520 -20.57 -4.24 24.16
CA LYS A 520 -19.79 -3.45 25.12
C LYS A 520 -19.89 -4.03 26.53
N ASN A 521 -21.10 -4.37 26.99
CA ASN A 521 -21.32 -4.97 28.30
C ASN A 521 -20.61 -6.32 28.44
N ALA A 522 -20.67 -7.17 27.39
CA ALA A 522 -19.96 -8.45 27.34
C ALA A 522 -18.44 -8.25 27.43
N ALA A 523 -17.89 -7.27 26.71
CA ALA A 523 -16.47 -6.96 26.74
C ALA A 523 -16.01 -6.51 28.13
N LEU A 524 -16.77 -5.61 28.77
CA LEU A 524 -16.48 -5.11 30.11
C LEU A 524 -16.51 -6.23 31.16
N GLU A 525 -17.55 -7.06 31.14
CA GLU A 525 -17.68 -8.19 32.06
C GLU A 525 -16.59 -9.25 31.83
N TRP A 526 -16.24 -9.51 30.57
CA TRP A 526 -15.13 -10.40 30.24
C TRP A 526 -13.80 -9.88 30.79
N MET A 527 -13.52 -8.58 30.61
CA MET A 527 -12.32 -7.95 31.16
C MET A 527 -12.28 -8.04 32.69
N ASP A 528 -13.40 -7.79 33.38
CA ASP A 528 -13.48 -7.93 34.84
C ASP A 528 -13.18 -9.36 35.29
N LYS A 529 -13.76 -10.34 34.59
CA LYS A 529 -13.50 -11.76 34.85
C LYS A 529 -12.02 -12.10 34.68
N GLN A 530 -11.36 -11.57 33.64
CA GLN A 530 -9.92 -11.76 33.45
C GLN A 530 -9.10 -11.12 34.57
N VAL A 531 -9.44 -9.89 34.99
CA VAL A 531 -8.75 -9.22 36.09
C VAL A 531 -8.91 -9.98 37.40
N GLN A 532 -10.11 -10.46 37.71
CA GLN A 532 -10.38 -11.27 38.90
C GLN A 532 -9.61 -12.59 38.88
N LEU A 533 -9.62 -13.31 37.75
CA LEU A 533 -8.86 -14.55 37.59
C LEU A 533 -7.36 -14.31 37.74
N PHE A 534 -6.84 -13.22 37.18
CA PHE A 534 -5.44 -12.84 37.33
C PHE A 534 -5.07 -12.52 38.79
N GLN A 535 -5.94 -11.80 39.52
CA GLN A 535 -5.73 -11.51 40.94
C GLN A 535 -5.74 -12.79 41.78
N LEU A 536 -6.67 -13.70 41.50
CA LEU A 536 -6.79 -14.99 42.18
C LEU A 536 -5.57 -15.88 41.91
N GLU A 537 -5.14 -16.03 40.65
CA GLU A 537 -3.93 -16.75 40.27
C GLU A 537 -2.69 -16.17 40.98
N ARG A 538 -2.60 -14.84 41.05
CA ARG A 538 -1.52 -14.17 41.78
C ARG A 538 -1.58 -14.43 43.28
N GLN A 539 -2.78 -14.51 43.86
CA GLN A 539 -2.97 -14.82 45.28
C GLN A 539 -2.58 -16.27 45.58
N GLU A 540 -3.00 -17.23 44.77
CA GLU A 540 -2.61 -18.64 44.89
C GLU A 540 -1.08 -18.83 44.81
N LEU A 541 -0.41 -18.08 43.93
CA LEU A 541 1.05 -18.10 43.85
C LEU A 541 1.73 -17.48 45.09
N ARG A 542 1.10 -16.50 45.75
CA ARG A 542 1.58 -15.94 47.02
C ARG A 542 1.38 -16.92 48.17
N ASP A 543 0.21 -17.54 48.24
CA ASP A 543 -0.16 -18.48 49.30
C ASP A 543 0.69 -19.75 49.19
N SER A 544 0.94 -20.25 47.97
CA SER A 544 1.86 -21.38 47.76
C SER A 544 3.32 -21.03 48.07
N LYS A 545 3.76 -19.79 47.81
CA LYS A 545 5.08 -19.32 48.24
C LYS A 545 5.17 -19.27 49.78
N GLN A 546 4.12 -18.78 50.43
CA GLN A 546 4.05 -18.68 51.89
C GLN A 546 4.07 -20.06 52.56
N LEU A 547 3.28 -21.01 52.03
CA LEU A 547 3.26 -22.40 52.52
C LEU A 547 4.64 -23.07 52.43
N ARG A 548 5.41 -22.80 51.36
CA ARG A 548 6.80 -23.30 51.25
C ARG A 548 7.75 -22.67 52.26
N ILE A 549 7.51 -21.42 52.66
CA ILE A 549 8.31 -20.76 53.70
C ILE A 549 8.00 -21.40 55.05
N GLU A 550 6.72 -21.59 55.36
CA GLU A 550 6.27 -22.23 56.60
C GLU A 550 6.77 -23.68 56.70
N GLU A 551 6.64 -24.47 55.63
CA GLU A 551 7.16 -25.85 55.57
C GLU A 551 8.69 -25.91 55.77
N ALA A 552 9.43 -24.91 55.28
CA ALA A 552 10.89 -24.84 55.45
C ALA A 552 11.28 -24.39 56.88
N GLU A 553 10.50 -23.49 57.49
CA GLU A 553 10.67 -23.05 58.88
C GLU A 553 10.38 -24.20 59.85
N ASP A 554 9.29 -24.94 59.64
CA ASP A 554 8.94 -26.12 60.44
C ASP A 554 10.02 -27.22 60.38
N ARG A 555 10.66 -27.38 59.22
CA ARG A 555 11.78 -28.32 59.02
C ARG A 555 13.14 -27.77 59.47
N ASN A 556 13.22 -26.51 59.91
CA ASN A 556 14.47 -25.81 60.20
C ASN A 556 15.50 -25.85 59.05
N ASP A 557 15.04 -25.92 57.79
CA ASP A 557 15.92 -25.97 56.61
C ASP A 557 16.22 -24.56 56.09
N GLN A 558 17.39 -24.03 56.48
CA GLN A 558 17.89 -22.71 56.09
C GLN A 558 18.17 -22.57 54.59
N ARG A 559 18.36 -23.67 53.84
CA ARG A 559 18.54 -23.63 52.39
C ARG A 559 17.19 -23.50 51.69
N ALA A 560 16.22 -24.32 52.09
CA ALA A 560 14.87 -24.27 51.56
C ALA A 560 14.20 -22.91 51.85
N LEU A 561 14.40 -22.37 53.05
CA LEU A 561 13.88 -21.06 53.45
C LEU A 561 14.43 -19.93 52.56
N ARG A 562 15.74 -19.91 52.29
CA ARG A 562 16.35 -18.92 51.39
C ARG A 562 15.84 -19.07 49.95
N ALA A 563 15.71 -20.30 49.46
CA ALA A 563 15.17 -20.56 48.13
C ALA A 563 13.71 -20.11 48.00
N ALA A 564 12.88 -20.41 48.99
CA ALA A 564 11.48 -20.00 49.05
C ALA A 564 11.34 -18.48 49.12
N LYS A 565 12.11 -17.77 49.98
CA LYS A 565 12.08 -16.29 50.07
C LYS A 565 12.50 -15.63 48.76
N ASN A 566 13.53 -16.16 48.09
CA ASN A 566 14.05 -15.63 46.82
C ASN A 566 13.20 -15.98 45.59
N MET A 567 12.18 -16.84 45.72
CA MET A 567 11.29 -17.19 44.63
C MET A 567 10.52 -15.95 44.15
N ARG A 568 10.69 -15.58 42.88
CA ARG A 568 9.91 -14.50 42.24
C ARG A 568 8.58 -15.07 41.78
N ILE A 569 7.50 -14.37 42.11
CA ILE A 569 6.16 -14.71 41.64
C ILE A 569 5.98 -14.04 40.28
N THR A 570 6.09 -14.84 39.22
CA THR A 570 5.85 -14.42 37.84
C THR A 570 4.75 -15.28 37.25
N ILE A 571 3.70 -14.64 36.75
CA ILE A 571 2.65 -15.31 35.98
C ILE A 571 3.18 -15.44 34.54
N ARG A 572 3.06 -16.63 33.95
CA ARG A 572 3.43 -16.85 32.55
C ARG A 572 2.26 -16.42 31.67
N GLU A 573 2.29 -15.17 31.21
CA GLU A 573 1.24 -14.62 30.33
C GLU A 573 1.38 -15.12 28.89
N ASP A 574 2.58 -15.53 28.50
CA ASP A 574 2.98 -15.91 27.13
C ASP A 574 2.12 -17.03 26.50
N ASP A 575 1.52 -17.88 27.34
CA ASP A 575 0.76 -19.05 26.88
C ASP A 575 -0.73 -18.73 26.59
N LYS A 576 -1.26 -17.57 27.04
CA LYS A 576 -2.68 -17.22 26.93
C LYS A 576 -2.89 -16.13 25.89
N LYS A 577 -3.46 -16.51 24.74
CA LYS A 577 -3.85 -15.56 23.69
C LYS A 577 -4.99 -14.65 24.19
N PRO A 578 -4.85 -13.30 24.13
CA PRO A 578 -5.87 -12.39 24.65
C PRO A 578 -7.14 -12.41 23.81
N VAL A 579 -8.24 -11.91 24.38
CA VAL A 579 -9.53 -11.76 23.69
C VAL A 579 -9.81 -10.29 23.47
N GLY A 580 -9.98 -9.91 22.21
CA GLY A 580 -10.48 -8.60 21.80
C GLY A 580 -11.96 -8.68 21.41
N PHE A 581 -12.62 -7.54 21.44
CA PHE A 581 -13.97 -7.36 20.91
C PHE A 581 -13.87 -6.35 19.78
N ALA A 582 -14.69 -6.49 18.75
CA ALA A 582 -14.84 -5.53 17.66
C ALA A 582 -16.20 -5.71 17.02
N TRP A 583 -16.64 -4.73 16.24
CA TRP A 583 -17.84 -4.87 15.42
C TRP A 583 -17.55 -4.47 13.98
N VAL A 584 -18.26 -5.04 13.01
CA VAL A 584 -18.14 -4.72 11.59
C VAL A 584 -19.50 -4.37 11.04
N ASP A 585 -19.53 -3.39 10.14
CA ASP A 585 -20.73 -3.02 9.40
C ASP A 585 -21.11 -4.15 8.43
N GLY A 586 -22.18 -4.87 8.77
CA GLY A 586 -22.70 -5.97 7.99
C GLY A 586 -23.16 -5.53 6.61
N ASP A 587 -23.80 -4.38 6.51
CA ASP A 587 -24.41 -3.91 5.26
C ASP A 587 -23.32 -3.45 4.28
N PHE A 588 -22.29 -2.75 4.78
CA PHE A 588 -21.16 -2.32 3.95
C PHE A 588 -20.25 -3.50 3.54
N TRP A 589 -20.03 -4.48 4.42
CA TRP A 589 -19.10 -5.59 4.20
C TRP A 589 -19.77 -6.93 3.82
N GLU A 590 -21.02 -6.93 3.37
CA GLU A 590 -21.83 -8.13 3.10
C GLU A 590 -21.10 -9.17 2.23
N ARG A 591 -20.50 -8.74 1.11
CA ARG A 591 -19.78 -9.64 0.19
C ARG A 591 -18.58 -10.33 0.86
N TRP A 592 -17.85 -9.58 1.67
CA TRP A 592 -16.69 -10.12 2.39
C TRP A 592 -17.14 -11.09 3.48
N LEU A 593 -18.19 -10.78 4.22
CA LEU A 593 -18.75 -11.65 5.27
C LEU A 593 -19.28 -12.97 4.70
N ARG A 594 -20.00 -12.91 3.58
CA ARG A 594 -20.48 -14.10 2.87
C ARG A 594 -19.34 -14.97 2.37
N ASN A 595 -18.30 -14.36 1.78
CA ASN A 595 -17.17 -15.12 1.23
C ASN A 595 -16.25 -15.68 2.32
N THR A 596 -16.07 -14.98 3.44
CA THR A 596 -15.09 -15.33 4.48
C THR A 596 -15.68 -16.24 5.56
N TYR A 597 -16.92 -15.98 5.97
CA TYR A 597 -17.57 -16.69 7.07
C TYR A 597 -18.82 -17.48 6.64
N GLY A 598 -19.31 -17.28 5.41
CA GLY A 598 -20.57 -17.89 4.96
C GLY A 598 -21.80 -17.32 5.66
N ILE A 599 -21.74 -16.06 6.10
CA ILE A 599 -22.82 -15.43 6.87
C ILE A 599 -23.55 -14.42 5.99
N ASP A 600 -24.86 -14.61 5.87
CA ASP A 600 -25.77 -13.64 5.24
C ASP A 600 -26.35 -12.70 6.30
N VAL A 601 -26.21 -11.40 6.06
CA VAL A 601 -26.59 -10.28 6.94
C VAL A 601 -28.11 -10.19 7.11
N ALA A 602 -28.88 -10.73 6.17
CA ALA A 602 -30.34 -10.80 6.22
C ALA A 602 -30.86 -11.59 7.43
N ASN A 603 -30.07 -12.50 8.00
CA ASN A 603 -30.50 -13.42 9.05
C ASN A 603 -30.33 -12.87 10.48
N GLY A 604 -30.30 -11.55 10.65
CA GLY A 604 -30.12 -10.92 11.95
C GLY A 604 -28.67 -10.57 12.27
N GLU A 605 -28.49 -9.80 13.34
CA GLU A 605 -27.17 -9.53 13.90
C GLU A 605 -26.59 -10.77 14.57
N ARG A 606 -25.30 -11.02 14.34
CA ARG A 606 -24.62 -12.24 14.77
C ARG A 606 -23.23 -11.94 15.28
N VAL A 607 -22.65 -12.87 16.02
CA VAL A 607 -21.28 -12.78 16.51
C VAL A 607 -20.47 -13.95 15.98
N VAL A 608 -19.22 -13.68 15.62
CA VAL A 608 -18.22 -14.68 15.26
C VAL A 608 -17.02 -14.49 16.16
N ILE A 609 -16.47 -15.58 16.69
CA ILE A 609 -15.16 -15.55 17.35
C ILE A 609 -14.13 -15.94 16.29
N ASN A 610 -13.22 -15.04 15.92
CA ASN A 610 -12.20 -15.29 14.90
C ASN A 610 -10.81 -15.43 15.52
N ASP A 611 -10.03 -16.36 14.98
CA ASP A 611 -8.62 -16.60 15.25
C ASP A 611 -7.86 -16.47 13.93
N GLN A 612 -7.42 -15.24 13.65
CA GLN A 612 -6.82 -14.85 12.38
C GLN A 612 -5.52 -15.61 12.10
N ASP A 613 -4.66 -15.76 13.11
CA ASP A 613 -3.34 -16.40 12.97
C ASP A 613 -3.45 -17.86 12.53
N ASN A 614 -4.51 -18.56 12.96
CA ASN A 614 -4.76 -19.95 12.59
C ASN A 614 -5.81 -20.11 11.48
N ARG A 615 -6.37 -19.01 10.93
CA ARG A 615 -7.44 -19.03 9.92
C ARG A 615 -8.67 -19.85 10.33
N ARG A 616 -9.09 -19.69 11.60
CA ARG A 616 -10.23 -20.42 12.19
C ARG A 616 -11.23 -19.47 12.81
N TYR A 617 -12.50 -19.87 12.79
CA TYR A 617 -13.56 -19.12 13.45
C TYR A 617 -14.64 -20.03 14.05
N TRP A 618 -15.43 -19.47 14.96
CA TRP A 618 -16.58 -20.11 15.59
C TRP A 618 -17.79 -19.18 15.47
N ASP A 619 -18.88 -19.71 14.93
CA ASP A 619 -20.14 -19.00 14.70
C ASP A 619 -21.33 -19.62 15.45
N GLN A 620 -21.11 -20.72 16.16
CA GLN A 620 -22.14 -21.47 16.90
C GLN A 620 -21.83 -21.53 18.40
N SER A 621 -22.90 -21.54 19.20
CA SER A 621 -22.86 -21.72 20.64
C SER A 621 -22.77 -23.20 21.06
N SER A 622 -22.70 -23.45 22.36
CA SER A 622 -22.78 -24.79 22.97
C SER A 622 -23.99 -25.61 22.50
N SER A 623 -25.10 -24.93 22.18
CA SER A 623 -26.35 -25.52 21.70
C SER A 623 -26.38 -25.83 20.19
N GLY A 624 -25.37 -25.38 19.43
CA GLY A 624 -25.37 -25.42 17.96
C GLY A 624 -26.13 -24.27 17.29
N ALA A 625 -26.86 -23.44 18.05
CA ALA A 625 -27.46 -22.22 17.53
C ALA A 625 -26.39 -21.14 17.22
N PRO A 626 -26.62 -20.24 16.24
CA PRO A 626 -25.72 -19.11 15.98
C PRO A 626 -25.47 -18.26 17.22
N ILE A 627 -24.25 -17.74 17.37
CA ILE A 627 -23.92 -16.84 18.49
C ILE A 627 -24.64 -15.51 18.25
N LEU A 628 -25.52 -15.14 19.17
CA LEU A 628 -26.26 -13.88 19.10
C LEU A 628 -25.41 -12.74 19.66
N ALA A 629 -25.68 -11.51 19.20
CA ALA A 629 -25.08 -10.29 19.75
C ALA A 629 -25.71 -9.91 21.11
N SER A 630 -25.68 -10.84 22.05
CA SER A 630 -26.17 -10.70 23.42
C SER A 630 -25.07 -11.07 24.43
N ARG A 631 -25.05 -10.38 25.56
CA ARG A 631 -24.01 -10.57 26.59
C ARG A 631 -23.89 -12.02 27.07
N THR A 632 -25.03 -12.69 27.29
CA THR A 632 -25.06 -14.07 27.80
C THR A 632 -24.52 -15.07 26.78
N SER A 633 -24.95 -14.97 25.52
CA SER A 633 -24.51 -15.86 24.45
C SER A 633 -23.00 -15.76 24.23
N ILE A 634 -22.47 -14.54 24.27
CA ILE A 634 -21.04 -14.28 24.10
C ILE A 634 -20.23 -14.82 25.29
N LEU A 635 -20.62 -14.52 26.53
CA LEU A 635 -19.86 -14.93 27.72
C LEU A 635 -19.92 -16.44 28.00
N GLU A 636 -20.97 -17.13 27.54
CA GLU A 636 -21.03 -18.59 27.60
C GLU A 636 -20.07 -19.24 26.59
N THR A 637 -19.90 -18.65 25.41
CA THR A 637 -19.14 -19.23 24.30
C THR A 637 -17.64 -18.99 24.39
N ILE A 638 -17.21 -17.81 24.83
CA ILE A 638 -15.78 -17.45 24.93
C ILE A 638 -14.94 -18.50 25.71
N PRO A 639 -15.32 -18.96 26.92
CA PRO A 639 -14.56 -19.96 27.67
C PRO A 639 -14.45 -21.32 26.96
N LEU A 640 -15.44 -21.67 26.12
CA LEU A 640 -15.45 -22.93 25.38
C LEU A 640 -14.49 -22.89 24.19
N VAL A 641 -14.28 -21.71 23.61
CA VAL A 641 -13.35 -21.49 22.50
C VAL A 641 -11.90 -21.41 22.97
N ILE A 642 -11.64 -20.73 24.08
CA ILE A 642 -10.25 -20.49 24.57
C ILE A 642 -9.66 -21.70 25.29
N ALA A 643 -10.48 -22.66 25.70
CA ALA A 643 -10.00 -23.90 26.28
C ALA A 643 -8.95 -24.57 25.37
N ASN A 644 -7.93 -25.19 25.96
CA ASN A 644 -6.92 -25.95 25.22
C ASN A 644 -7.03 -27.44 25.62
N PRO A 645 -7.58 -28.32 24.76
CA PRO A 645 -8.12 -28.06 23.41
C PRO A 645 -9.49 -27.35 23.43
N PRO A 646 -9.89 -26.66 22.33
CA PRO A 646 -11.17 -25.96 22.25
C PRO A 646 -12.32 -26.97 22.32
N LYS A 647 -13.35 -26.64 23.11
CA LYS A 647 -14.54 -27.51 23.29
C LYS A 647 -15.50 -27.43 22.11
N LEU A 648 -15.51 -26.31 21.38
CA LEU A 648 -16.29 -26.11 20.18
C LEU A 648 -15.46 -26.39 18.93
N THR A 649 -16.06 -27.02 17.93
CA THR A 649 -15.41 -27.34 16.66
C THR A 649 -15.19 -26.07 15.84
N PRO A 650 -13.95 -25.72 15.45
CA PRO A 650 -13.68 -24.56 14.60
C PRO A 650 -14.08 -24.81 13.15
N LYS A 651 -14.52 -23.76 12.47
CA LYS A 651 -14.58 -23.66 11.00
C LYS A 651 -13.33 -22.98 10.48
N SER A 652 -13.00 -23.18 9.20
CA SER A 652 -11.84 -22.53 8.57
C SER A 652 -12.30 -21.44 7.60
N THR A 653 -11.58 -20.32 7.56
CA THR A 653 -11.81 -19.24 6.59
C THR A 653 -11.18 -19.52 5.22
N VAL A 654 -10.39 -20.59 5.11
CA VAL A 654 -9.68 -20.99 3.89
C VAL A 654 -10.18 -22.34 3.35
N GLY A 655 -9.86 -22.62 2.09
CA GLY A 655 -10.23 -23.89 1.45
C GLY A 655 -9.65 -25.13 2.15
N THR A 656 -10.20 -26.30 1.86
CA THR A 656 -9.86 -27.56 2.55
C THR A 656 -8.39 -27.97 2.46
N ILE A 657 -7.72 -27.71 1.33
CA ILE A 657 -6.29 -28.03 1.16
C ILE A 657 -5.43 -27.09 2.00
N GLU A 658 -5.77 -25.81 2.01
CA GLU A 658 -5.03 -24.78 2.75
C GLU A 658 -5.23 -24.94 4.26
N SER A 659 -6.44 -25.33 4.70
CA SER A 659 -6.70 -25.62 6.11
C SER A 659 -5.89 -26.82 6.61
N VAL A 660 -5.70 -27.88 5.80
CA VAL A 660 -4.82 -29.01 6.13
C VAL A 660 -3.37 -28.55 6.27
N PHE A 661 -2.89 -27.64 5.42
CA PHE A 661 -1.55 -27.05 5.55
C PHE A 661 -1.39 -26.27 6.86
N PHE A 662 -2.35 -25.42 7.24
CA PHE A 662 -2.27 -24.66 8.48
C PHE A 662 -2.38 -25.55 9.73
N ILE A 663 -3.25 -26.57 9.71
CA ILE A 663 -3.37 -27.54 10.80
C ILE A 663 -2.05 -28.30 10.99
N THR A 664 -1.44 -28.78 9.90
CA THR A 664 -0.16 -29.50 9.98
C THR A 664 0.98 -28.58 10.45
N ARG A 665 1.06 -27.34 9.94
CA ARG A 665 2.03 -26.34 10.41
C ARG A 665 1.85 -26.05 11.91
N SER A 666 0.61 -25.81 12.35
CA SER A 666 0.30 -25.56 13.76
C SER A 666 0.72 -26.74 14.62
N PHE A 667 0.40 -27.97 14.22
CA PHE A 667 0.80 -29.19 14.93
C PHE A 667 2.32 -29.37 15.02
N ILE A 668 3.06 -29.06 13.95
CA ILE A 668 4.53 -29.10 13.96
C ILE A 668 5.09 -28.05 14.91
N ALA A 669 4.52 -26.84 14.92
CA ALA A 669 4.95 -25.76 15.79
C ALA A 669 4.66 -26.05 17.28
N THR A 670 3.50 -26.61 17.60
CA THR A 670 3.12 -26.94 18.98
C THR A 670 3.79 -28.22 19.49
N HIS A 671 4.06 -29.18 18.60
CA HIS A 671 4.65 -30.48 18.94
C HIS A 671 5.85 -30.84 18.05
N PRO A 672 7.00 -30.17 18.23
CA PRO A 672 8.19 -30.40 17.40
C PRO A 672 8.75 -31.82 17.57
N ILE A 673 8.66 -32.41 18.77
CA ILE A 673 9.20 -33.76 19.03
C ILE A 673 8.30 -34.82 18.41
N ILE A 674 6.98 -34.70 18.58
CA ILE A 674 6.02 -35.68 18.05
C ILE A 674 6.02 -35.66 16.53
N SER A 675 6.08 -34.47 15.91
CA SER A 675 6.16 -34.35 14.46
C SER A 675 7.41 -35.00 13.87
N VAL A 676 8.58 -34.89 14.52
CA VAL A 676 9.81 -35.60 14.13
C VAL A 676 9.65 -37.12 14.24
N ILE A 677 9.01 -37.62 15.30
CA ILE A 677 8.75 -39.06 15.47
C ILE A 677 7.83 -39.58 14.36
N ILE A 678 6.73 -38.88 14.07
CA ILE A 678 5.79 -39.25 12.99
C ILE A 678 6.51 -39.24 11.64
N LEU A 679 7.37 -38.25 11.37
CA LEU A 679 8.15 -38.18 10.15
C LEU A 679 9.14 -39.36 10.04
N LEU A 680 9.81 -39.73 11.13
CA LEU A 680 10.68 -40.91 11.16
C LEU A 680 9.90 -42.20 10.90
N VAL A 681 8.77 -42.39 11.56
CA VAL A 681 7.93 -43.59 11.39
C VAL A 681 7.40 -43.70 9.96
N THR A 682 6.95 -42.58 9.37
CA THR A 682 6.46 -42.56 7.99
C THR A 682 7.57 -42.84 6.97
N VAL A 683 8.78 -42.30 7.16
CA VAL A 683 9.95 -42.62 6.33
C VAL A 683 10.34 -44.09 6.47
N ILE A 684 10.34 -44.65 7.68
CA ILE A 684 10.62 -46.08 7.90
C ILE A 684 9.56 -46.95 7.22
N ALA A 685 8.27 -46.62 7.36
CA ALA A 685 7.19 -47.36 6.70
C ALA A 685 7.28 -47.27 5.17
N ALA A 686 7.56 -46.09 4.62
CA ALA A 686 7.72 -45.87 3.18
C ALA A 686 8.91 -46.65 2.62
N THR A 687 10.05 -46.66 3.33
CA THR A 687 11.23 -47.45 2.91
C THR A 687 10.96 -48.96 2.97
N PHE A 688 10.17 -49.43 3.95
CA PHE A 688 9.77 -50.83 4.05
C PHE A 688 8.82 -51.24 2.91
N LEU A 689 7.85 -50.39 2.57
CA LEU A 689 6.94 -50.59 1.44
C LEU A 689 7.66 -50.55 0.09
N ALA A 690 8.58 -49.60 -0.11
CA ALA A 690 9.40 -49.51 -1.32
C ALA A 690 10.30 -50.75 -1.50
N ARG A 691 10.94 -51.21 -0.41
CA ARG A 691 11.71 -52.47 -0.43
C ARG A 691 10.83 -53.70 -0.67
N GLY A 692 9.61 -53.73 -0.14
CA GLY A 692 8.63 -54.79 -0.40
C GLY A 692 8.19 -54.84 -1.87
N ARG A 693 8.01 -53.67 -2.51
CA ARG A 693 7.67 -53.56 -3.94
C ARG A 693 8.85 -53.91 -4.85
N ALA A 694 10.06 -53.47 -4.51
CA ALA A 694 11.29 -53.85 -5.21
C ALA A 694 11.59 -55.36 -5.12
N ARG A 695 11.31 -55.99 -3.97
CA ARG A 695 11.43 -57.46 -3.80
C ARG A 695 10.36 -58.25 -4.57
N ARG A 696 9.17 -57.70 -4.82
CA ARG A 696 8.17 -58.32 -5.71
C ARG A 696 8.49 -58.11 -7.20
N ALA A 697 9.13 -57.00 -7.57
CA ALA A 697 9.66 -56.80 -8.93
C ALA A 697 10.90 -57.68 -9.22
N GLY A 698 11.60 -58.17 -8.19
CA GLY A 698 12.77 -59.05 -8.31
C GLY A 698 12.48 -60.54 -8.55
N ARG A 699 11.23 -60.93 -8.85
CA ARG A 699 10.86 -62.32 -9.19
C ARG A 699 10.11 -62.42 -10.53
N GLY A 700 10.65 -61.73 -11.53
CA GLY A 700 10.28 -61.83 -12.95
C GLY A 700 11.26 -60.99 -13.77
N GLY A 701 12.19 -61.65 -14.48
CA GLY A 701 13.35 -61.02 -15.10
C GLY A 701 13.02 -59.93 -16.13
N ILE A 702 13.77 -58.83 -16.08
CA ILE A 702 13.75 -57.73 -17.07
C ILE A 702 14.56 -58.08 -18.34
N LEU A 703 14.79 -59.37 -18.65
CA LEU A 703 15.56 -59.81 -19.83
C LEU A 703 15.05 -61.15 -20.38
N GLY A 704 13.75 -61.24 -20.66
CA GLY A 704 13.13 -62.39 -21.31
C GLY A 704 12.06 -61.95 -22.31
N VAL A 705 12.45 -61.82 -23.57
CA VAL A 705 11.54 -61.67 -24.70
C VAL A 705 10.82 -63.00 -24.91
N THR A 706 9.57 -63.13 -24.48
CA THR A 706 8.60 -64.07 -25.07
C THR A 706 7.17 -63.52 -24.94
N SER A 707 6.62 -63.07 -26.06
CA SER A 707 5.21 -63.12 -26.49
C SER A 707 4.11 -63.25 -25.41
N GLY A 708 3.32 -62.17 -25.25
CA GLY A 708 1.89 -62.26 -24.92
C GLY A 708 1.50 -62.28 -23.44
N SER A 709 1.17 -61.09 -22.90
CA SER A 709 0.02 -60.79 -22.01
C SER A 709 0.33 -59.75 -20.91
N ASN A 710 -0.37 -58.62 -21.03
CA ASN A 710 -0.90 -57.70 -20.03
C ASN A 710 0.06 -56.94 -19.11
N GLY A 711 0.56 -55.82 -19.65
CA GLY A 711 1.04 -54.66 -18.90
C GLY A 711 -0.12 -53.89 -18.26
N PHE A 712 0.05 -53.57 -16.98
CA PHE A 712 -0.90 -52.85 -16.13
C PHE A 712 -0.81 -51.34 -16.37
N PHE A 713 -1.34 -50.86 -17.50
CA PHE A 713 -1.77 -49.47 -17.71
C PHE A 713 -2.74 -49.44 -18.88
N HIS A 714 -3.97 -49.93 -18.65
CA HIS A 714 -5.10 -49.50 -19.46
C HIS A 714 -5.63 -48.20 -18.86
N LEU A 715 -5.26 -47.10 -19.50
CA LEU A 715 -6.15 -45.95 -19.68
C LEU A 715 -7.24 -46.42 -20.63
N ASP A 716 -8.21 -47.15 -20.10
CA ASP A 716 -9.45 -47.41 -20.81
C ASP A 716 -10.60 -46.74 -20.06
N GLY A 717 -11.42 -46.04 -20.82
CA GLY A 717 -12.37 -45.07 -20.33
C GLY A 717 -13.52 -45.75 -19.59
N LYS A 718 -13.62 -45.46 -18.29
CA LYS A 718 -14.85 -45.06 -17.57
C LYS A 718 -14.49 -44.93 -16.10
N GLU A 719 -15.00 -43.88 -15.49
CA GLU A 719 -14.84 -43.47 -14.08
C GLU A 719 -13.60 -42.60 -13.80
N GLY A 720 -13.72 -41.35 -14.26
CA GLY A 720 -12.83 -40.27 -13.85
C GLY A 720 -13.02 -39.91 -12.37
N ILE A 721 -11.90 -39.80 -11.66
CA ILE A 721 -11.72 -39.26 -10.29
C ILE A 721 -11.93 -37.73 -10.23
N LEU A 722 -12.65 -37.17 -11.20
CA LEU A 722 -13.05 -35.77 -11.27
C LEU A 722 -14.49 -35.74 -11.76
N ASN A 723 -15.44 -36.00 -10.87
CA ASN A 723 -16.80 -35.55 -11.08
C ASN A 723 -17.13 -34.53 -9.99
N GLY A 724 -16.98 -33.26 -10.36
CA GLY A 724 -17.55 -32.15 -9.62
C GLY A 724 -19.06 -32.30 -9.65
N GLY A 725 -19.64 -32.53 -8.48
CA GLY A 725 -21.09 -32.53 -8.29
C GLY A 725 -21.63 -31.13 -8.50
N ALA A 726 -22.03 -30.82 -9.72
CA ALA A 726 -23.08 -29.88 -10.00
C ALA A 726 -24.41 -30.53 -9.59
N THR A 727 -25.03 -30.02 -8.53
CA THR A 727 -26.46 -30.20 -8.28
C THR A 727 -27.09 -28.82 -8.24
N GLY A 728 -27.43 -28.31 -9.42
CA GLY A 728 -28.60 -27.46 -9.55
C GLY A 728 -29.84 -28.33 -9.42
N LYS A 729 -30.74 -27.95 -8.51
CA LYS A 729 -32.14 -28.35 -8.58
C LYS A 729 -32.95 -27.10 -8.85
N VAL A 730 -33.49 -27.07 -10.06
CA VAL A 730 -34.75 -26.39 -10.37
C VAL A 730 -35.81 -27.46 -10.21
N ASP A 731 -36.69 -27.25 -9.23
CA ASP A 731 -38.15 -27.26 -9.37
C ASP A 731 -38.74 -26.53 -8.16
#